data_AF-A0A0J6H787-F1
#
_entry.id   AF-A0A0J6H787-F1
#
_cell.length_a   1.000
_cell.length_b   1.000
_cell.length_c   1.000
_cell.angle_alpha   90.00
_cell.angle_beta   90.00
_cell.angle_gamma   90.00
#
_symmetry.space_group_name_H-M   'P 1'
#
loop_
_entity.id
_entity.type
_entity.pdbx_description
1 polymer ?
#
loop_
_entity_poly.entity_id
_entity_poly.type
_entity_poly.pdbx_seq_one_letter_code
_entity_poly.pdbx_strand_id
1 'polypeptide(L)'
;MPKRTDIKSILILGAGPIVIGQACEFDYSGAQACKALREEGYRVILVNSNPATIMTDPDMADATYIEPIKWQTVAKIIEKERPDALLPTMGGQTALNCALDLEREGVLEKFGVEMIGANADTIDKAEDRSRFDKAMKSIGLDCPRSGIAHSMEEANAVLERLGFPCIIRPSFTMGGTGGGIAYNREEFEEICARGLDLSPTKELLIDESLIGWKEYEMEVVRDKKDNCIIVCSIENFDPMGVHTGDSITVAPAQTLTDKEYQIMRNASLAVLREIGVETGGSNVQFGICPDTGRMVVIEMNPRVSRSSALASKATGFPIARIAAKLAIGYTLDELQNEITGGATPASFEPSIDYVVTKLPRFAFEKFPKADARLTTQMKSVGEVMAIGRTFQESLQKALRGLEVGVCGLDEKLDLSNPESMSILKRELTVPGAERIWYVADAFRAGLSVEDIFGMNMIDPWFLVQIEDLIKEEEKVKTLGLASIDHDLMFRLKRKGFSDMRLAKLLGVTEKALRRHRHKLEIFPVYKRVDTCAAEFATDTAYLYSTYEEECEAAPSGRDKIMILGGGPNRIGQGIEFDYCCVHAALALREDGYETIMVNCNPETVSTDYDTSDRLYFEPVTLEDVLEIVRVEKPKGVIVQYGGQTPLKLARALEEAGVPIIGTSPDAIDRAEDRERFQQMVERLNLRQPPNATVRSEDEAIRAAAKIGYPLVVRPSYVLGGRAMEIVYEEEELKRYLRDAVKVSNDSPVLLDHFLNCAIEMDVDAVCDGTDVVIGAIMQHIEQAGVHSGDSACSLPPYSLPAHIQDEMREQVKKMALELGVVGLMNVQLALQGEDIYVIEVNPRASRTVPFVSKCIGVSLAMIAARVMAGKTLKEIGFTKEIIPNFYSVKEAVFPFAKFPGVDPILGPEMKSTGEVMGVGDTFGEAFAKAQMGASEVLPTGGTAFISVRDDDKPLVAGVARDLINLGFEVVATAGTAKLIEAAGLKVRRVNKVTEGRPHVVDMIKNDEVTLIINTTEGRQSIADSYSIRRNALQHKIYCTTTIAAGEAICEALKFGPEKTVRRLQDLHAGLKA
;
A
#
# COMPACT_ATOMS: atom_id res chain seq x y z
N MET A 1 -18.47 -5.25 -34.82
CA MET A 1 -18.53 -3.77 -34.97
C MET A 1 -17.40 -3.32 -34.10
N PRO A 2 -16.31 -2.79 -34.68
CA PRO A 2 -15.07 -2.45 -33.97
C PRO A 2 -15.32 -1.25 -33.02
N LYS A 3 -14.30 -0.46 -32.71
CA LYS A 3 -14.41 0.72 -31.83
C LYS A 3 -15.59 1.65 -32.14
N ARG A 4 -16.18 2.21 -31.09
CA ARG A 4 -17.27 3.21 -31.13
C ARG A 4 -16.81 4.54 -31.71
N THR A 5 -17.55 5.08 -32.67
CA THR A 5 -17.21 6.35 -33.36
C THR A 5 -17.99 7.55 -32.86
N ASP A 6 -19.02 7.31 -32.05
CA ASP A 6 -19.84 8.32 -31.39
C ASP A 6 -19.16 8.90 -30.14
N ILE A 7 -18.22 8.16 -29.54
CA ILE A 7 -17.37 8.61 -28.43
C ILE A 7 -16.03 9.09 -29.00
N LYS A 8 -15.52 10.22 -28.52
CA LYS A 8 -14.17 10.74 -28.85
C LYS A 8 -13.33 11.01 -27.61
N SER A 9 -13.98 11.32 -26.49
CA SER A 9 -13.34 11.69 -25.23
C SER A 9 -13.94 10.90 -24.07
N ILE A 10 -13.08 10.35 -23.23
CA ILE A 10 -13.47 9.47 -22.13
C ILE A 10 -12.84 9.97 -20.83
N LEU A 11 -13.67 10.16 -19.80
CA LEU A 11 -13.24 10.45 -18.44
C LEU A 11 -13.09 9.15 -17.66
N ILE A 12 -11.87 8.85 -17.20
CA ILE A 12 -11.59 7.78 -16.25
C ILE A 12 -11.60 8.35 -14.83
N LEU A 13 -12.31 7.67 -13.92
CA LEU A 13 -12.24 7.95 -12.49
C LEU A 13 -11.18 7.05 -11.83
N GLY A 14 -10.15 7.66 -11.25
CA GLY A 14 -9.15 6.95 -10.45
C GLY A 14 -9.66 6.58 -9.06
N ALA A 15 -8.83 5.85 -8.31
CA ALA A 15 -9.19 5.37 -6.96
C ALA A 15 -8.91 6.39 -5.84
N GLY A 16 -8.02 7.36 -6.08
CA GLY A 16 -7.53 8.26 -5.05
C GLY A 16 -6.37 7.66 -4.24
N PRO A 17 -6.20 8.06 -2.97
CA PRO A 17 -5.10 7.59 -2.14
C PRO A 17 -5.19 6.09 -1.81
N ILE A 18 -4.02 5.50 -1.55
CA ILE A 18 -3.89 4.10 -1.11
C ILE A 18 -4.42 3.95 0.33
N VAL A 19 -5.36 3.03 0.52
CA VAL A 19 -5.93 2.67 1.83
C VAL A 19 -6.05 1.15 1.98
N ILE A 20 -6.16 0.66 3.21
CA ILE A 20 -6.41 -0.78 3.46
C ILE A 20 -7.72 -1.20 2.78
N GLY A 21 -7.61 -2.14 1.83
CA GLY A 21 -8.71 -2.63 1.02
C GLY A 21 -8.97 -1.87 -0.28
N GLN A 22 -8.15 -0.86 -0.62
CA GLN A 22 -8.13 -0.22 -1.94
C GLN A 22 -6.73 0.34 -2.21
N ALA A 23 -5.87 -0.44 -2.86
CA ALA A 23 -4.44 -0.16 -2.94
C ALA A 23 -3.94 0.01 -4.39
N CYS A 24 -2.75 -0.51 -4.68
CA CYS A 24 -2.00 -0.23 -5.92
C CYS A 24 -2.65 -0.86 -7.15
N GLU A 25 -3.53 -1.86 -6.97
CA GLU A 25 -4.21 -2.59 -8.03
C GLU A 25 -4.98 -1.66 -8.99
N PHE A 26 -5.38 -0.49 -8.51
CA PHE A 26 -6.12 0.51 -9.28
C PHE A 26 -5.22 1.51 -10.02
N ASP A 27 -3.96 1.71 -9.59
CA ASP A 27 -2.98 2.40 -10.46
C ASP A 27 -2.62 1.49 -11.63
N TYR A 28 -2.33 0.21 -11.37
CA TYR A 28 -2.11 -0.78 -12.43
C TYR A 28 -3.29 -0.84 -13.42
N SER A 29 -4.50 -1.02 -12.93
CA SER A 29 -5.69 -1.12 -13.78
C SER A 29 -5.98 0.20 -14.50
N GLY A 30 -5.84 1.33 -13.81
CA GLY A 30 -6.04 2.67 -14.35
C GLY A 30 -5.02 3.03 -15.45
N ALA A 31 -3.75 2.71 -15.25
CA ALA A 31 -2.68 2.92 -16.23
C ALA A 31 -2.92 2.06 -17.49
N GLN A 32 -3.29 0.79 -17.31
CA GLN A 32 -3.67 -0.11 -18.40
C GLN A 32 -4.86 0.44 -19.21
N ALA A 33 -5.90 0.95 -18.53
CA ALA A 33 -7.03 1.58 -19.20
C ALA A 33 -6.65 2.85 -19.96
N CYS A 34 -5.83 3.74 -19.37
CA CYS A 34 -5.33 4.94 -20.05
C CYS A 34 -4.56 4.59 -21.32
N LYS A 35 -3.62 3.63 -21.22
CA LYS A 35 -2.83 3.13 -22.35
C LYS A 35 -3.72 2.55 -23.44
N ALA A 36 -4.64 1.66 -23.09
CA ALA A 36 -5.55 1.01 -24.03
C ALA A 36 -6.38 2.02 -24.83
N LEU A 37 -6.99 3.01 -24.17
CA LEU A 37 -7.84 3.99 -24.84
C LEU A 37 -7.03 4.95 -25.71
N ARG A 38 -5.82 5.33 -25.27
CA ARG A 38 -4.92 6.19 -26.03
C ARG A 38 -4.42 5.51 -27.30
N GLU A 39 -4.08 4.22 -27.24
CA GLU A 39 -3.70 3.41 -28.41
C GLU A 39 -4.81 3.36 -29.47
N GLU A 40 -6.07 3.35 -29.04
CA GLU A 40 -7.23 3.34 -29.94
C GLU A 40 -7.61 4.74 -30.48
N GLY A 41 -6.88 5.77 -30.06
CA GLY A 41 -7.00 7.14 -30.53
C GLY A 41 -8.10 7.96 -29.85
N TYR A 42 -8.51 7.58 -28.64
CA TYR A 42 -9.43 8.39 -27.83
C TYR A 42 -8.67 9.49 -27.10
N ARG A 43 -9.37 10.59 -26.86
CA ARG A 43 -8.93 11.61 -25.92
C ARG A 43 -9.20 11.14 -24.49
N VAL A 44 -8.17 10.90 -23.72
CA VAL A 44 -8.28 10.41 -22.35
C VAL A 44 -8.21 11.57 -21.37
N ILE A 45 -9.24 11.68 -20.52
CA ILE A 45 -9.29 12.58 -19.37
C ILE A 45 -9.24 11.70 -18.13
N LEU A 46 -8.40 12.04 -17.16
CA LEU A 46 -8.25 11.27 -15.94
C LEU A 46 -8.33 12.19 -14.72
N VAL A 47 -9.06 11.77 -13.70
CA VAL A 47 -9.00 12.38 -12.36
C VAL A 47 -8.52 11.37 -11.32
N ASN A 48 -7.43 11.66 -10.63
CA ASN A 48 -6.93 10.88 -9.50
C ASN A 48 -6.12 11.77 -8.55
N SER A 49 -6.48 11.86 -7.27
CA SER A 49 -5.81 12.72 -6.29
C SER A 49 -4.44 12.21 -5.84
N ASN A 50 -4.09 10.95 -6.11
CA ASN A 50 -2.83 10.34 -5.68
C ASN A 50 -1.67 10.67 -6.65
N PRO A 51 -0.66 11.46 -6.23
CA PRO A 51 0.44 11.89 -7.08
C PRO A 51 1.48 10.79 -7.37
N ALA A 52 1.50 9.72 -6.59
CA ALA A 52 2.49 8.65 -6.68
C ALA A 52 2.15 7.56 -7.70
N THR A 53 1.15 7.81 -8.55
CA THR A 53 0.60 6.84 -9.50
C THR A 53 1.18 7.05 -10.89
N ILE A 54 1.46 5.96 -11.60
CA ILE A 54 1.89 6.00 -13.00
C ILE A 54 0.76 6.52 -13.89
N MET A 55 -0.51 6.18 -13.60
CA MET A 55 -1.64 6.65 -14.40
C MET A 55 -1.75 8.19 -14.44
N THR A 56 -1.22 8.90 -13.45
CA THR A 56 -1.23 10.38 -13.41
C THR A 56 0.00 11.01 -14.07
N ASP A 57 0.88 10.22 -14.69
CA ASP A 57 1.93 10.79 -15.55
C ASP A 57 1.31 11.66 -16.65
N PRO A 58 1.92 12.82 -16.95
CA PRO A 58 1.37 13.77 -17.92
C PRO A 58 1.26 13.17 -19.33
N ASP A 59 2.06 12.15 -19.66
CA ASP A 59 2.09 11.49 -20.97
C ASP A 59 1.07 10.33 -21.11
N MET A 60 0.48 9.88 -20.00
CA MET A 60 -0.47 8.74 -19.98
C MET A 60 -1.87 9.12 -20.43
N ALA A 61 -2.26 10.40 -20.28
CA ALA A 61 -3.58 10.91 -20.67
C ALA A 61 -3.45 12.32 -21.29
N ASP A 62 -4.47 12.75 -22.05
CA ASP A 62 -4.48 14.07 -22.69
C ASP A 62 -4.87 15.20 -21.73
N ALA A 63 -5.61 14.87 -20.68
CA ALA A 63 -5.95 15.79 -19.59
C ALA A 63 -5.94 15.07 -18.25
N THR A 64 -4.86 15.28 -17.49
CA THR A 64 -4.67 14.67 -16.17
C THR A 64 -5.01 15.68 -15.08
N TYR A 65 -5.87 15.28 -14.16
CA TYR A 65 -6.28 16.06 -12.99
C TYR A 65 -5.85 15.35 -11.72
N ILE A 66 -4.90 15.96 -11.01
CA ILE A 66 -4.57 15.59 -9.63
C ILE A 66 -5.40 16.48 -8.71
N GLU A 67 -6.66 16.08 -8.54
CA GLU A 67 -7.71 16.84 -7.84
C GLU A 67 -8.54 15.89 -6.96
N PRO A 68 -9.23 16.40 -5.91
CA PRO A 68 -10.09 15.57 -5.06
C PRO A 68 -11.19 14.83 -5.83
N ILE A 69 -11.36 13.54 -5.55
CA ILE A 69 -12.37 12.70 -6.19
C ILE A 69 -13.71 12.83 -5.45
N LYS A 70 -14.27 14.03 -5.49
CA LYS A 70 -15.62 14.35 -5.01
C LYS A 70 -16.47 14.78 -6.19
N TRP A 71 -17.75 14.41 -6.19
CA TRP A 71 -18.63 14.65 -7.34
C TRP A 71 -18.69 16.14 -7.71
N GLN A 72 -18.59 17.06 -6.74
CA GLN A 72 -18.56 18.50 -7.01
C GLN A 72 -17.32 18.94 -7.80
N THR A 73 -16.16 18.37 -7.48
CA THR A 73 -14.89 18.64 -8.17
C THR A 73 -14.90 18.00 -9.56
N VAL A 74 -15.35 16.74 -9.66
CA VAL A 74 -15.47 16.04 -10.93
C VAL A 74 -16.50 16.69 -11.86
N ALA A 75 -17.59 17.25 -11.33
CA ALA A 75 -18.56 18.01 -12.11
C ALA A 75 -17.93 19.24 -12.79
N LYS A 76 -16.98 19.93 -12.15
CA LYS A 76 -16.21 21.03 -12.77
C LYS A 76 -15.27 20.53 -13.87
N ILE A 77 -14.66 19.35 -13.67
CA ILE A 77 -13.83 18.71 -14.70
C ILE A 77 -14.71 18.37 -15.91
N ILE A 78 -15.88 17.76 -15.71
CA ILE A 78 -16.85 17.45 -16.78
C ILE A 78 -17.30 18.74 -17.49
N GLU A 79 -17.60 19.81 -16.74
CA GLU A 79 -18.00 21.10 -17.31
C GLU A 79 -16.91 21.71 -18.18
N LYS A 80 -15.63 21.60 -17.76
CA LYS A 80 -14.47 22.12 -18.49
C LYS A 80 -14.10 21.26 -19.70
N GLU A 81 -14.06 19.94 -19.51
CA GLU A 81 -13.48 18.99 -20.46
C GLU A 81 -14.48 18.39 -21.45
N ARG A 82 -15.78 18.41 -21.10
CA ARG A 82 -16.89 17.89 -21.91
C ARG A 82 -16.63 16.47 -22.45
N PRO A 83 -16.36 15.48 -21.57
CA PRO A 83 -16.20 14.09 -22.00
C PRO A 83 -17.49 13.57 -22.65
N ASP A 84 -17.37 12.75 -23.69
CA ASP A 84 -18.51 12.05 -24.29
C ASP A 84 -18.95 10.87 -23.41
N ALA A 85 -17.99 10.23 -22.72
CA ALA A 85 -18.25 9.08 -21.86
C ALA A 85 -17.44 9.10 -20.55
N LEU A 86 -17.91 8.36 -19.55
CA LEU A 86 -17.28 8.14 -18.25
C LEU A 86 -17.07 6.64 -18.03
N LEU A 87 -15.84 6.25 -17.66
CA LEU A 87 -15.47 4.87 -17.32
C LEU A 87 -15.23 4.76 -15.80
N PRO A 88 -16.19 4.21 -15.02
CA PRO A 88 -16.12 4.18 -13.56
C PRO A 88 -15.50 2.91 -12.99
N THR A 89 -15.19 1.91 -13.83
CA THR A 89 -14.89 0.54 -13.39
C THR A 89 -13.40 0.27 -13.13
N MET A 90 -12.57 1.31 -13.08
CA MET A 90 -11.10 1.19 -12.95
C MET A 90 -10.54 1.75 -11.63
N GLY A 91 -11.37 2.44 -10.83
CA GLY A 91 -10.95 3.18 -9.64
C GLY A 91 -11.57 2.69 -8.33
N GLY A 92 -11.82 1.39 -8.19
CA GLY A 92 -12.34 0.80 -6.95
C GLY A 92 -13.70 1.36 -6.53
N GLN A 93 -13.97 1.39 -5.22
CA GLN A 93 -15.24 1.90 -4.70
C GLN A 93 -15.35 3.42 -4.82
N THR A 94 -14.23 4.14 -4.72
CA THR A 94 -14.20 5.60 -4.86
C THR A 94 -14.82 6.01 -6.21
N ALA A 95 -14.40 5.36 -7.30
CA ALA A 95 -14.91 5.66 -8.63
C ALA A 95 -16.40 5.30 -8.79
N LEU A 96 -16.84 4.14 -8.30
CA LEU A 96 -18.25 3.73 -8.37
C LEU A 96 -19.16 4.69 -7.60
N ASN A 97 -18.80 5.01 -6.35
CA ASN A 97 -19.57 5.93 -5.52
C ASN A 97 -19.62 7.34 -6.15
N CYS A 98 -18.50 7.84 -6.68
CA CYS A 98 -18.47 9.13 -7.35
C CYS A 98 -19.31 9.14 -8.64
N ALA A 99 -19.29 8.06 -9.43
CA ALA A 99 -20.09 7.94 -10.64
C ALA A 99 -21.60 7.92 -10.34
N LEU A 100 -22.01 7.18 -9.31
CA LEU A 100 -23.41 7.16 -8.85
C LEU A 100 -23.85 8.50 -8.26
N ASP A 101 -22.98 9.20 -7.54
CA ASP A 101 -23.26 10.56 -7.07
C ASP A 101 -23.44 11.53 -8.25
N LEU A 102 -22.57 11.47 -9.27
CA LEU A 102 -22.70 12.31 -10.48
C LEU A 102 -23.99 12.04 -11.25
N GLU A 103 -24.40 10.77 -11.35
CA GLU A 103 -25.68 10.36 -11.94
C GLU A 103 -26.86 10.89 -11.12
N ARG A 104 -26.85 10.65 -9.80
CA ARG A 104 -27.92 11.06 -8.87
C ARG A 104 -28.14 12.57 -8.85
N GLU A 105 -27.06 13.35 -8.90
CA GLU A 105 -27.12 14.82 -8.95
C GLU A 105 -27.40 15.37 -10.36
N GLY A 106 -27.66 14.51 -11.35
CA GLY A 106 -28.03 14.89 -12.71
C GLY A 106 -26.90 15.53 -13.52
N VAL A 107 -25.64 15.35 -13.11
CA VAL A 107 -24.47 15.94 -13.78
C VAL A 107 -24.24 15.26 -15.13
N LEU A 108 -24.32 13.92 -15.17
CA LEU A 108 -24.09 13.16 -16.39
C LEU A 108 -25.13 13.49 -17.46
N GLU A 109 -26.42 13.54 -17.08
CA GLU A 109 -27.52 13.96 -17.98
C GLU A 109 -27.33 15.41 -18.46
N LYS A 110 -27.03 16.34 -17.56
CA LYS A 110 -26.84 17.77 -17.89
C LYS A 110 -25.76 18.00 -18.94
N PHE A 111 -24.70 17.20 -18.91
CA PHE A 111 -23.55 17.34 -19.81
C PHE A 111 -23.53 16.31 -20.95
N GLY A 112 -24.50 15.41 -21.01
CA GLY A 112 -24.60 14.37 -22.04
C GLY A 112 -23.48 13.33 -21.98
N VAL A 113 -23.02 12.99 -20.77
CA VAL A 113 -21.91 12.04 -20.56
C VAL A 113 -22.47 10.63 -20.41
N GLU A 114 -22.09 9.71 -21.29
CA GLU A 114 -22.52 8.32 -21.23
C GLU A 114 -21.65 7.48 -20.28
N MET A 115 -22.25 6.69 -19.39
CA MET A 115 -21.50 5.76 -18.56
C MET A 115 -21.21 4.45 -19.34
N ILE A 116 -19.93 4.14 -19.55
CA ILE A 116 -19.47 2.95 -20.30
C ILE A 116 -18.77 1.94 -19.39
N GLY A 117 -18.63 0.69 -19.85
CA GLY A 117 -18.09 -0.42 -19.06
C GLY A 117 -19.18 -1.06 -18.20
N ALA A 118 -19.72 -0.31 -17.24
CA ALA A 118 -20.91 -0.66 -16.45
C ALA A 118 -21.77 0.60 -16.24
N ASN A 119 -23.08 0.50 -16.49
CA ASN A 119 -24.00 1.61 -16.28
C ASN A 119 -24.45 1.71 -14.81
N ALA A 120 -25.12 2.81 -14.45
CA ALA A 120 -25.54 3.08 -13.08
C ALA A 120 -26.44 1.96 -12.50
N ASP A 121 -27.38 1.42 -13.28
CA ASP A 121 -28.26 0.34 -12.83
C ASP A 121 -27.48 -0.97 -12.57
N THR A 122 -26.50 -1.28 -13.41
CA THR A 122 -25.64 -2.46 -13.27
C THR A 122 -24.80 -2.37 -12.00
N ILE A 123 -24.22 -1.19 -11.74
CA ILE A 123 -23.43 -0.94 -10.53
C ILE A 123 -24.33 -1.04 -9.30
N ASP A 124 -25.46 -0.34 -9.28
CA ASP A 124 -26.41 -0.37 -8.17
C ASP A 124 -26.96 -1.79 -7.92
N LYS A 125 -27.29 -2.56 -8.97
CA LYS A 125 -27.81 -3.92 -8.84
C LYS A 125 -26.83 -4.90 -8.18
N ALA A 126 -25.52 -4.65 -8.32
CA ALA A 126 -24.47 -5.46 -7.69
C ALA A 126 -24.11 -4.97 -6.28
N GLU A 127 -24.00 -3.66 -6.09
CA GLU A 127 -23.54 -3.04 -4.84
C GLU A 127 -24.66 -2.95 -3.77
N ASP A 128 -25.92 -2.83 -4.21
CA ASP A 128 -27.10 -2.99 -3.35
C ASP A 128 -27.33 -4.48 -3.09
N ARG A 129 -27.11 -4.87 -1.83
CA ARG A 129 -27.18 -6.27 -1.39
C ARG A 129 -28.59 -6.86 -1.50
N SER A 130 -29.63 -6.04 -1.41
CA SER A 130 -31.04 -6.42 -1.61
C SER A 130 -31.33 -6.75 -3.06
N ARG A 131 -30.86 -5.90 -3.98
CA ARG A 131 -31.00 -6.10 -5.42
C ARG A 131 -30.21 -7.32 -5.87
N PHE A 132 -29.00 -7.49 -5.36
CA PHE A 132 -28.15 -8.65 -5.64
C PHE A 132 -28.81 -9.96 -5.20
N ASP A 133 -29.31 -10.07 -3.97
CA ASP A 133 -29.99 -11.29 -3.48
C ASP A 133 -31.22 -11.64 -4.33
N LYS A 134 -32.03 -10.64 -4.71
CA LYS A 134 -33.18 -10.85 -5.61
C LYS A 134 -32.75 -11.32 -7.00
N ALA A 135 -31.64 -10.79 -7.51
CA ALA A 135 -31.06 -11.18 -8.78
C ALA A 135 -30.57 -12.63 -8.76
N MET A 136 -29.88 -13.06 -7.70
CA MET A 136 -29.42 -14.45 -7.58
C MET A 136 -30.61 -15.44 -7.52
N LYS A 137 -31.65 -15.09 -6.75
CA LYS A 137 -32.88 -15.88 -6.66
C LYS A 137 -33.63 -15.98 -7.99
N SER A 138 -33.61 -14.94 -8.83
CA SER A 138 -34.30 -14.95 -10.13
C SER A 138 -33.65 -15.94 -11.12
N ILE A 139 -32.34 -16.13 -11.03
CA ILE A 139 -31.58 -17.09 -11.85
C ILE A 139 -31.38 -18.46 -11.18
N GLY A 140 -31.99 -18.69 -10.01
CA GLY A 140 -31.96 -19.96 -9.31
C GLY A 140 -30.63 -20.31 -8.65
N LEU A 141 -29.80 -19.30 -8.33
CA LEU A 141 -28.59 -19.47 -7.55
C LEU A 141 -28.88 -19.23 -6.06
N ASP A 142 -28.30 -20.07 -5.20
CA ASP A 142 -28.43 -19.94 -3.76
C ASP A 142 -27.53 -18.82 -3.22
N CYS A 143 -28.06 -18.06 -2.26
CA CYS A 143 -27.31 -17.15 -1.39
C CYS A 143 -27.31 -17.68 0.05
N PRO A 144 -26.42 -17.20 0.92
CA PRO A 144 -26.55 -17.39 2.36
C PRO A 144 -27.93 -16.92 2.84
N ARG A 145 -28.52 -17.60 3.83
CA ARG A 145 -29.73 -17.08 4.49
C ARG A 145 -29.39 -15.75 5.14
N SER A 146 -30.16 -14.72 4.81
CA SER A 146 -29.82 -13.34 5.18
C SER A 146 -31.04 -12.49 5.52
N GLY A 147 -30.79 -11.31 6.10
CA GLY A 147 -31.80 -10.28 6.29
C GLY A 147 -31.18 -8.88 6.27
N ILE A 148 -31.96 -7.92 5.78
CA ILE A 148 -31.55 -6.52 5.67
C ILE A 148 -31.97 -5.75 6.92
N ALA A 149 -31.15 -4.78 7.31
CA ALA A 149 -31.44 -3.85 8.39
C ALA A 149 -30.97 -2.43 8.08
N HIS A 150 -31.82 -1.44 8.36
CA HIS A 150 -31.54 0.00 8.29
C HIS A 150 -31.54 0.67 9.68
N SER A 151 -31.85 -0.11 10.72
CA SER A 151 -31.79 0.32 12.12
C SER A 151 -31.32 -0.84 13.01
N MET A 152 -30.95 -0.50 14.25
CA MET A 152 -30.54 -1.51 15.23
C MET A 152 -31.71 -2.43 15.62
N GLU A 153 -32.94 -1.94 15.63
CA GLU A 153 -34.14 -2.76 15.89
C GLU A 153 -34.34 -3.80 14.78
N GLU A 154 -34.21 -3.39 13.51
CA GLU A 154 -34.29 -4.32 12.37
C GLU A 154 -33.16 -5.34 12.41
N ALA A 155 -31.93 -4.90 12.72
CA ALA A 155 -30.77 -5.77 12.87
C ALA A 155 -31.03 -6.85 13.93
N ASN A 156 -31.56 -6.46 15.10
CA ASN A 156 -31.92 -7.40 16.16
C ASN A 156 -33.00 -8.40 15.73
N ALA A 157 -33.99 -7.98 14.93
CA ALA A 157 -35.01 -8.87 14.38
C ALA A 157 -34.46 -9.86 13.33
N VAL A 158 -33.41 -9.48 12.59
CA VAL A 158 -32.69 -10.41 11.71
C VAL A 158 -31.93 -11.44 12.55
N LEU A 159 -31.23 -10.99 13.60
CA LEU A 159 -30.47 -11.85 14.49
C LEU A 159 -31.34 -12.91 15.18
N GLU A 160 -32.57 -12.58 15.60
CA GLU A 160 -33.50 -13.56 16.18
C GLU A 160 -33.85 -14.73 15.23
N ARG A 161 -33.75 -14.52 13.91
CA ARG A 161 -34.04 -15.53 12.89
C ARG A 161 -32.82 -16.36 12.51
N LEU A 162 -31.63 -15.75 12.48
CA LEU A 162 -30.39 -16.40 12.02
C LEU A 162 -29.59 -17.04 13.16
N GLY A 163 -29.56 -16.40 14.33
CA GLY A 163 -28.71 -16.80 15.46
C GLY A 163 -27.24 -16.40 15.30
N PHE A 164 -26.41 -16.86 16.24
CA PHE A 164 -24.96 -16.63 16.25
C PHE A 164 -24.17 -17.90 15.87
N PRO A 165 -22.94 -17.75 15.33
CA PRO A 165 -22.39 -16.50 14.81
C PRO A 165 -23.12 -16.04 13.54
N CYS A 166 -23.10 -14.73 13.27
CA CYS A 166 -23.63 -14.16 12.03
C CYS A 166 -22.62 -13.17 11.42
N ILE A 167 -22.65 -13.04 10.10
CA ILE A 167 -21.77 -12.13 9.35
C ILE A 167 -22.55 -10.84 9.07
N ILE A 168 -21.93 -9.68 9.29
CA ILE A 168 -22.52 -8.37 9.02
C ILE A 168 -21.73 -7.72 7.89
N ARG A 169 -22.41 -7.32 6.81
CA ARG A 169 -21.84 -6.67 5.62
C ARG A 169 -22.60 -5.40 5.29
N PRO A 170 -21.97 -4.22 5.37
CA PRO A 170 -22.59 -2.98 4.91
C PRO A 170 -22.71 -2.93 3.38
N SER A 171 -23.75 -2.28 2.88
CA SER A 171 -23.92 -2.01 1.43
C SER A 171 -23.05 -0.83 0.98
N PHE A 172 -22.59 -0.84 -0.28
CA PHE A 172 -21.71 0.18 -0.90
C PHE A 172 -20.35 0.40 -0.20
N THR A 173 -19.87 -0.61 0.53
CA THR A 173 -18.51 -0.66 1.09
C THR A 173 -17.74 -1.85 0.54
N MET A 174 -16.41 -1.75 0.52
CA MET A 174 -15.52 -2.84 0.10
C MET A 174 -14.47 -3.16 1.16
N GLY A 175 -13.77 -4.30 1.00
CA GLY A 175 -12.75 -4.76 1.94
C GLY A 175 -13.32 -5.06 3.33
N GLY A 176 -14.61 -5.38 3.40
CA GLY A 176 -15.37 -5.58 4.64
C GLY A 176 -15.47 -4.36 5.56
N THR A 177 -15.27 -3.14 5.04
CA THR A 177 -15.28 -1.90 5.84
C THR A 177 -16.61 -1.74 6.57
N GLY A 178 -16.55 -1.67 7.91
CA GLY A 178 -17.73 -1.56 8.77
C GLY A 178 -18.46 -2.88 9.05
N GLY A 179 -18.02 -3.98 8.42
CA GLY A 179 -18.52 -5.32 8.66
C GLY A 179 -17.76 -6.08 9.75
N GLY A 180 -18.11 -7.34 9.92
CA GLY A 180 -17.47 -8.24 10.87
C GLY A 180 -18.24 -9.53 11.11
N ILE A 181 -17.75 -10.33 12.04
CA ILE A 181 -18.42 -11.53 12.56
C ILE A 181 -18.85 -11.22 13.99
N ALA A 182 -20.13 -11.42 14.29
CA ALA A 182 -20.64 -11.32 15.65
C ALA A 182 -20.83 -12.73 16.22
N TYR A 183 -20.10 -13.05 17.29
CA TYR A 183 -20.25 -14.28 18.06
C TYR A 183 -21.24 -14.12 19.23
N ASN A 184 -21.53 -12.88 19.61
CA ASN A 184 -22.44 -12.54 20.71
C ASN A 184 -23.12 -11.17 20.48
N ARG A 185 -24.04 -10.80 21.38
CA ARG A 185 -24.84 -9.57 21.28
C ARG A 185 -24.00 -8.29 21.36
N GLU A 186 -22.96 -8.28 22.19
CA GLU A 186 -22.12 -7.08 22.37
C GLU A 186 -21.36 -6.76 21.08
N GLU A 187 -20.72 -7.77 20.48
CA GLU A 187 -20.08 -7.65 19.17
C GLU A 187 -21.07 -7.26 18.08
N PHE A 188 -22.28 -7.84 18.12
CA PHE A 188 -23.33 -7.54 17.14
C PHE A 188 -23.74 -6.06 17.15
N GLU A 189 -24.00 -5.50 18.33
CA GLU A 189 -24.40 -4.09 18.47
C GLU A 189 -23.26 -3.15 18.06
N GLU A 190 -22.01 -3.47 18.42
CA GLU A 190 -20.85 -2.66 18.04
C GLU A 190 -20.65 -2.65 16.52
N ILE A 191 -20.65 -3.84 15.88
CA ILE A 191 -20.43 -3.98 14.44
C ILE A 191 -21.59 -3.35 13.67
N CYS A 192 -22.85 -3.61 14.06
CA CYS A 192 -24.00 -3.04 13.37
C CYS A 192 -24.05 -1.51 13.48
N ALA A 193 -23.75 -0.92 14.65
CA ALA A 193 -23.73 0.53 14.82
C ALA A 193 -22.67 1.19 13.92
N ARG A 194 -21.46 0.62 13.89
CA ARG A 194 -20.37 1.07 13.01
C ARG A 194 -20.72 0.90 11.54
N GLY A 195 -21.27 -0.25 11.15
CA GLY A 195 -21.61 -0.56 9.77
C GLY A 195 -22.74 0.32 9.21
N LEU A 196 -23.78 0.60 10.01
CA LEU A 196 -24.86 1.52 9.62
C LEU A 196 -24.36 2.95 9.40
N ASP A 197 -23.40 3.42 10.20
CA ASP A 197 -22.80 4.74 10.03
C ASP A 197 -21.85 4.82 8.84
N LEU A 198 -21.14 3.73 8.53
CA LEU A 198 -20.19 3.66 7.41
C LEU A 198 -20.85 3.39 6.06
N SER A 199 -22.01 2.73 6.04
CA SER A 199 -22.75 2.49 4.80
C SER A 199 -23.28 3.80 4.21
N PRO A 200 -22.95 4.14 2.94
CA PRO A 200 -23.52 5.30 2.25
C PRO A 200 -25.06 5.29 2.18
N THR A 201 -25.67 4.11 2.20
CA THR A 201 -27.13 3.92 2.15
C THR A 201 -27.74 3.57 3.51
N LYS A 202 -26.95 3.61 4.60
CA LYS A 202 -27.38 3.21 5.95
C LYS A 202 -28.07 1.84 5.95
N GLU A 203 -27.43 0.86 5.31
CA GLU A 203 -27.96 -0.48 5.12
C GLU A 203 -26.92 -1.55 5.49
N LEU A 204 -27.39 -2.59 6.18
CA LEU A 204 -26.63 -3.80 6.48
C LEU A 204 -27.33 -5.02 5.90
N LEU A 205 -26.54 -5.95 5.36
CA LEU A 205 -26.91 -7.34 5.16
C LEU A 205 -26.32 -8.18 6.30
N ILE A 206 -27.16 -8.95 6.98
CA ILE A 206 -26.75 -9.87 8.03
C ILE A 206 -27.00 -11.29 7.55
N ASP A 207 -25.95 -12.09 7.45
CA ASP A 207 -25.93 -13.44 6.88
C ASP A 207 -25.73 -14.52 7.96
N GLU A 208 -26.26 -15.71 7.69
CA GLU A 208 -25.91 -16.92 8.44
C GLU A 208 -24.40 -17.21 8.35
N SER A 209 -23.86 -17.87 9.37
CA SER A 209 -22.46 -18.28 9.34
C SER A 209 -22.21 -19.42 8.35
N LEU A 210 -21.27 -19.15 7.43
CA LEU A 210 -20.64 -20.14 6.56
C LEU A 210 -19.16 -20.34 6.92
N ILE A 211 -18.77 -19.96 8.15
CA ILE A 211 -17.36 -20.05 8.59
C ILE A 211 -16.86 -21.49 8.44
N GLY A 212 -15.69 -21.64 7.83
CA GLY A 212 -15.08 -22.95 7.57
C GLY A 212 -15.47 -23.60 6.23
N TRP A 213 -16.36 -23.00 5.45
CA TRP A 213 -16.58 -23.43 4.06
C TRP A 213 -15.40 -23.05 3.18
N LYS A 214 -15.23 -23.75 2.05
CA LYS A 214 -14.25 -23.38 1.02
C LYS A 214 -14.69 -22.10 0.34
N GLU A 215 -13.76 -21.20 0.07
CA GLU A 215 -14.02 -19.90 -0.58
C GLU A 215 -13.30 -19.84 -1.93
N TYR A 216 -14.04 -19.44 -2.97
CA TYR A 216 -13.56 -19.39 -4.35
C TYR A 216 -13.89 -18.06 -5.01
N GLU A 217 -13.07 -17.67 -5.97
CA GLU A 217 -13.29 -16.49 -6.81
C GLU A 217 -13.12 -16.87 -8.29
N MET A 218 -13.93 -16.27 -9.15
CA MET A 218 -13.78 -16.34 -10.60
C MET A 218 -13.70 -14.94 -11.21
N GLU A 219 -12.64 -14.70 -11.97
CA GLU A 219 -12.51 -13.50 -12.80
C GLU A 219 -13.13 -13.77 -14.16
N VAL A 220 -14.14 -12.96 -14.50
CA VAL A 220 -14.98 -13.15 -15.68
C VAL A 220 -14.87 -11.93 -16.58
N VAL A 221 -14.80 -12.13 -17.89
CA VAL A 221 -14.85 -11.04 -18.88
C VAL A 221 -15.98 -11.31 -19.87
N ARG A 222 -16.81 -10.29 -20.12
CA ARG A 222 -17.97 -10.35 -21.03
C ARG A 222 -17.94 -9.20 -22.03
N ASP A 223 -18.35 -9.47 -23.27
CA ASP A 223 -18.52 -8.48 -24.33
C ASP A 223 -19.96 -8.31 -24.84
N LYS A 224 -20.16 -7.28 -25.67
CA LYS A 224 -21.48 -6.92 -26.24
C LYS A 224 -22.09 -7.96 -27.18
N LYS A 225 -21.33 -8.99 -27.62
CA LYS A 225 -21.84 -10.14 -28.40
C LYS A 225 -22.28 -11.29 -27.47
N ASP A 226 -22.24 -11.08 -26.16
CA ASP A 226 -22.44 -12.09 -25.12
C ASP A 226 -21.36 -13.20 -25.14
N ASN A 227 -20.18 -12.94 -25.73
CA ASN A 227 -19.04 -13.79 -25.46
C ASN A 227 -18.63 -13.59 -24.01
N CYS A 228 -18.37 -14.69 -23.30
CA CYS A 228 -18.09 -14.65 -21.88
C CYS A 228 -17.09 -15.75 -21.52
N ILE A 229 -16.02 -15.39 -20.82
CA ILE A 229 -14.89 -16.27 -20.50
C ILE A 229 -14.53 -16.19 -19.03
N ILE A 230 -14.05 -17.30 -18.46
CA ILE A 230 -13.35 -17.31 -17.18
C ILE A 230 -11.86 -17.08 -17.45
N VAL A 231 -11.33 -15.96 -16.96
CA VAL A 231 -9.90 -15.65 -17.10
C VAL A 231 -9.09 -16.41 -16.06
N CYS A 232 -9.59 -16.49 -14.82
CA CYS A 232 -8.90 -17.17 -13.73
C CYS A 232 -9.89 -17.70 -12.71
N SER A 233 -9.58 -18.85 -12.11
CA SER A 233 -10.19 -19.32 -10.88
C SER A 233 -9.19 -19.24 -9.73
N ILE A 234 -9.66 -18.86 -8.55
CA ILE A 234 -8.85 -18.70 -7.35
C ILE A 234 -9.49 -19.53 -6.24
N GLU A 235 -8.68 -20.31 -5.53
CA GLU A 235 -9.08 -21.02 -4.32
C GLU A 235 -8.39 -20.39 -3.11
N ASN A 236 -9.17 -20.07 -2.08
CA ASN A 236 -8.63 -19.54 -0.85
C ASN A 236 -8.09 -20.69 0.01
N PHE A 237 -6.86 -20.53 0.51
CA PHE A 237 -6.25 -21.46 1.47
C PHE A 237 -6.89 -21.28 2.85
N ASP A 238 -7.11 -20.04 3.26
CA ASP A 238 -7.87 -19.73 4.47
C ASP A 238 -9.38 -19.84 4.15
N PRO A 239 -10.17 -20.61 4.90
CA PRO A 239 -11.59 -20.82 4.60
C PRO A 239 -12.44 -19.59 4.93
N MET A 240 -13.70 -19.61 4.48
CA MET A 240 -14.72 -18.58 4.73
C MET A 240 -14.68 -18.11 6.19
N GLY A 241 -14.70 -16.79 6.38
CA GLY A 241 -14.57 -16.12 7.68
C GLY A 241 -13.31 -15.25 7.79
N VAL A 242 -12.35 -15.46 6.89
CA VAL A 242 -11.24 -14.53 6.63
C VAL A 242 -11.50 -13.89 5.27
N HIS A 243 -11.48 -12.56 5.18
CA HIS A 243 -11.71 -11.88 3.91
C HIS A 243 -10.66 -12.29 2.87
N THR A 244 -11.03 -12.52 1.60
CA THR A 244 -10.11 -12.95 0.52
C THR A 244 -8.80 -12.14 0.43
N GLY A 245 -8.89 -10.82 0.52
CA GLY A 245 -7.74 -9.92 0.60
C GLY A 245 -6.79 -10.15 1.80
N ASP A 246 -7.28 -10.66 2.93
CA ASP A 246 -6.50 -11.06 4.12
C ASP A 246 -6.18 -12.57 4.14
N SER A 247 -6.67 -13.34 3.16
CA SER A 247 -6.40 -14.76 2.97
C SER A 247 -5.16 -15.00 2.13
N ILE A 248 -4.50 -16.13 2.39
CA ILE A 248 -3.65 -16.80 1.41
C ILE A 248 -4.55 -17.37 0.31
N THR A 249 -4.17 -17.17 -0.96
CA THR A 249 -4.94 -17.68 -2.09
C THR A 249 -4.04 -18.31 -3.14
N VAL A 250 -4.59 -19.24 -3.93
CA VAL A 250 -3.88 -19.92 -5.01
C VAL A 250 -4.67 -19.89 -6.31
N ALA A 251 -3.94 -19.86 -7.43
CA ALA A 251 -4.49 -20.05 -8.77
C ALA A 251 -3.75 -21.19 -9.48
N PRO A 252 -4.46 -22.10 -10.18
CA PRO A 252 -5.93 -22.15 -10.31
C PRO A 252 -6.60 -22.73 -9.05
N ALA A 253 -7.91 -22.93 -9.08
CA ALA A 253 -8.61 -23.79 -8.11
C ALA A 253 -8.05 -25.23 -8.15
N GLN A 254 -7.89 -25.86 -6.98
CA GLN A 254 -7.20 -27.14 -6.78
C GLN A 254 -8.16 -28.28 -6.41
N THR A 255 -9.15 -28.03 -5.55
CA THR A 255 -9.95 -29.07 -4.88
C THR A 255 -11.38 -29.20 -5.40
N LEU A 256 -11.66 -28.68 -6.60
CA LEU A 256 -12.93 -28.88 -7.30
C LEU A 256 -12.80 -30.00 -8.32
N THR A 257 -13.79 -30.88 -8.36
CA THR A 257 -13.97 -31.73 -9.53
C THR A 257 -14.35 -30.86 -10.73
N ASP A 258 -14.04 -31.30 -11.96
CA ASP A 258 -14.45 -30.58 -13.17
C ASP A 258 -15.96 -30.30 -13.18
N LYS A 259 -16.80 -31.21 -12.68
CA LYS A 259 -18.26 -30.98 -12.58
C LYS A 259 -18.61 -29.79 -11.69
N GLU A 260 -18.00 -29.70 -10.50
CA GLU A 260 -18.22 -28.57 -9.59
C GLU A 260 -17.67 -27.28 -10.19
N TYR A 261 -16.50 -27.36 -10.85
CA TYR A 261 -15.92 -26.23 -11.57
C TYR A 261 -16.86 -25.72 -12.68
N GLN A 262 -17.42 -26.61 -13.51
CA GLN A 262 -18.36 -26.23 -14.56
C GLN A 262 -19.66 -25.62 -13.99
N ILE A 263 -20.15 -26.10 -12.84
CA ILE A 263 -21.30 -25.51 -12.15
C ILE A 263 -20.97 -24.08 -11.70
N MET A 264 -19.82 -23.89 -11.05
CA MET A 264 -19.35 -22.58 -10.61
C MET A 264 -19.11 -21.64 -11.80
N ARG A 265 -18.47 -22.13 -12.86
CA ARG A 265 -18.27 -21.41 -14.12
C ARG A 265 -19.60 -20.93 -14.69
N ASN A 266 -20.57 -21.83 -14.87
CA ASN A 266 -21.88 -21.48 -15.41
C ASN A 266 -22.60 -20.45 -14.54
N ALA A 267 -22.50 -20.58 -13.22
CA ALA A 267 -23.04 -19.61 -12.27
C ALA A 267 -22.38 -18.23 -12.46
N SER A 268 -21.05 -18.14 -12.53
CA SER A 268 -20.33 -16.89 -12.77
C SER A 268 -20.81 -16.19 -14.04
N LEU A 269 -20.95 -16.91 -15.15
CA LEU A 269 -21.45 -16.33 -16.41
C LEU A 269 -22.92 -15.88 -16.29
N ALA A 270 -23.76 -16.63 -15.56
CA ALA A 270 -25.16 -16.27 -15.33
C ALA A 270 -25.30 -15.03 -14.45
N VAL A 271 -24.45 -14.88 -13.43
CA VAL A 271 -24.40 -13.71 -12.54
C VAL A 271 -24.12 -12.44 -13.35
N LEU A 272 -23.08 -12.43 -14.18
CA LEU A 272 -22.76 -11.23 -15.00
C LEU A 272 -23.91 -10.85 -15.94
N ARG A 273 -24.56 -11.85 -16.57
CA ARG A 273 -25.70 -11.63 -17.47
C ARG A 273 -26.89 -11.03 -16.74
N GLU A 274 -27.23 -11.55 -15.56
CA GLU A 274 -28.35 -11.06 -14.76
C GLU A 274 -28.08 -9.67 -14.19
N ILE A 275 -26.88 -9.42 -13.70
CA ILE A 275 -26.50 -8.11 -13.17
C ILE A 275 -26.46 -7.05 -14.28
N GLY A 276 -26.10 -7.43 -15.50
CA GLY A 276 -26.10 -6.55 -16.67
C GLY A 276 -24.72 -6.05 -17.08
N VAL A 277 -23.64 -6.67 -16.61
CA VAL A 277 -22.28 -6.32 -17.06
C VAL A 277 -22.08 -6.85 -18.49
N GLU A 278 -22.21 -5.98 -19.48
CA GLU A 278 -22.14 -6.34 -20.91
C GLU A 278 -20.76 -6.10 -21.55
N THR A 279 -19.95 -5.18 -21.03
CA THR A 279 -18.71 -4.75 -21.70
C THR A 279 -17.57 -4.54 -20.71
N GLY A 280 -17.08 -5.61 -20.07
CA GLY A 280 -16.02 -5.46 -19.06
C GLY A 280 -15.69 -6.74 -18.29
N GLY A 281 -14.82 -6.57 -17.30
CA GLY A 281 -14.44 -7.61 -16.34
C GLY A 281 -15.21 -7.48 -15.02
N SER A 282 -15.41 -8.61 -14.33
CA SER A 282 -16.00 -8.65 -12.98
C SER A 282 -15.50 -9.87 -12.21
N ASN A 283 -15.48 -9.75 -10.89
CA ASN A 283 -15.16 -10.82 -9.97
C ASN A 283 -16.45 -11.39 -9.36
N VAL A 284 -16.57 -12.72 -9.27
CA VAL A 284 -17.69 -13.40 -8.61
C VAL A 284 -17.15 -14.34 -7.53
N GLN A 285 -17.73 -14.28 -6.32
CA GLN A 285 -17.28 -15.04 -5.15
C GLN A 285 -18.27 -16.12 -4.74
N PHE A 286 -17.76 -17.27 -4.29
CA PHE A 286 -18.55 -18.44 -3.92
C PHE A 286 -18.09 -19.06 -2.61
N GLY A 287 -19.05 -19.55 -1.83
CA GLY A 287 -18.81 -20.47 -0.71
C GLY A 287 -19.24 -21.88 -1.09
N ILE A 288 -18.41 -22.89 -0.82
CA ILE A 288 -18.74 -24.30 -1.05
C ILE A 288 -18.60 -25.10 0.24
N CYS A 289 -19.67 -25.78 0.61
CA CYS A 289 -19.67 -26.71 1.73
C CYS A 289 -18.83 -27.96 1.39
N PRO A 290 -17.73 -28.23 2.12
CA PRO A 290 -16.85 -29.36 1.80
C PRO A 290 -17.53 -30.72 1.95
N ASP A 291 -18.55 -30.83 2.81
CA ASP A 291 -19.22 -32.11 3.09
C ASP A 291 -20.34 -32.44 2.09
N THR A 292 -21.00 -31.43 1.52
CA THR A 292 -22.22 -31.61 0.71
C THR A 292 -22.09 -31.13 -0.74
N GLY A 293 -21.06 -30.33 -1.05
CA GLY A 293 -20.93 -29.66 -2.35
C GLY A 293 -21.94 -28.54 -2.58
N ARG A 294 -22.75 -28.15 -1.56
CA ARG A 294 -23.65 -27.00 -1.66
C ARG A 294 -22.83 -25.75 -1.96
N MET A 295 -23.14 -25.10 -3.08
CA MET A 295 -22.52 -23.85 -3.53
C MET A 295 -23.48 -22.69 -3.29
N VAL A 296 -22.96 -21.59 -2.75
CA VAL A 296 -23.68 -20.32 -2.61
C VAL A 296 -22.87 -19.19 -3.22
N VAL A 297 -23.55 -18.20 -3.79
CA VAL A 297 -22.94 -16.96 -4.28
C VAL A 297 -22.82 -15.98 -3.12
N ILE A 298 -21.64 -15.41 -2.91
CA ILE A 298 -21.37 -14.48 -1.80
C ILE A 298 -21.59 -13.03 -2.23
N GLU A 299 -20.95 -12.65 -3.34
CA GLU A 299 -21.08 -11.34 -3.97
C GLU A 299 -20.51 -11.35 -5.40
N MET A 300 -20.75 -10.25 -6.12
CA MET A 300 -20.03 -9.93 -7.34
C MET A 300 -19.60 -8.46 -7.32
N ASN A 301 -18.45 -8.18 -7.93
CA ASN A 301 -17.89 -6.84 -8.01
C ASN A 301 -17.91 -6.38 -9.48
N PRO A 302 -18.72 -5.36 -9.87
CA PRO A 302 -18.96 -4.98 -11.28
C PRO A 302 -17.84 -4.09 -11.86
N ARG A 303 -16.59 -4.42 -11.52
CA ARG A 303 -15.38 -3.65 -11.84
C ARG A 303 -14.13 -4.52 -11.73
N VAL A 304 -12.99 -3.96 -12.09
CA VAL A 304 -11.69 -4.54 -11.71
C VAL A 304 -11.51 -4.52 -10.18
N SER A 305 -10.66 -5.42 -9.69
CA SER A 305 -10.42 -5.71 -8.28
C SER A 305 -8.95 -6.07 -8.04
N ARG A 306 -8.55 -6.22 -6.76
CA ARG A 306 -7.25 -6.84 -6.43
C ARG A 306 -7.10 -8.23 -7.03
N SER A 307 -8.17 -9.01 -6.99
CA SER A 307 -8.21 -10.37 -7.55
C SER A 307 -8.05 -10.35 -9.07
N SER A 308 -8.54 -9.30 -9.76
CA SER A 308 -8.32 -9.14 -11.20
C SER A 308 -6.87 -8.75 -11.53
N ALA A 309 -6.20 -7.96 -10.68
CA ALA A 309 -4.79 -7.66 -10.83
C ALA A 309 -3.95 -8.92 -10.62
N LEU A 310 -4.21 -9.65 -9.52
CA LEU A 310 -3.62 -10.95 -9.24
C LEU A 310 -3.83 -11.94 -10.40
N ALA A 311 -5.06 -12.08 -10.90
CA ALA A 311 -5.38 -12.97 -12.02
C ALA A 311 -4.67 -12.55 -13.31
N SER A 312 -4.56 -11.25 -13.58
CA SER A 312 -3.82 -10.75 -14.75
C SER A 312 -2.35 -11.14 -14.68
N LYS A 313 -1.73 -11.02 -13.49
CA LYS A 313 -0.34 -11.43 -13.26
C LYS A 313 -0.19 -12.95 -13.27
N ALA A 314 -1.14 -13.68 -12.72
CA ALA A 314 -1.10 -15.13 -12.64
C ALA A 314 -1.19 -15.77 -14.02
N THR A 315 -2.02 -15.23 -14.91
CA THR A 315 -2.31 -15.82 -16.22
C THR A 315 -1.48 -15.21 -17.34
N GLY A 316 -1.10 -13.93 -17.22
CA GLY A 316 -0.58 -13.12 -18.33
C GLY A 316 -1.67 -12.41 -19.14
N PHE A 317 -2.96 -12.61 -18.82
CA PHE A 317 -4.09 -12.00 -19.52
C PHE A 317 -4.38 -10.58 -18.96
N PRO A 318 -4.28 -9.50 -19.75
CA PRO A 318 -4.38 -8.13 -19.23
C PRO A 318 -5.86 -7.67 -19.07
N ILE A 319 -6.53 -8.10 -18.00
CA ILE A 319 -7.98 -7.90 -17.78
C ILE A 319 -8.40 -6.43 -17.94
N ALA A 320 -7.72 -5.49 -17.27
CA ALA A 320 -8.07 -4.08 -17.30
C ALA A 320 -7.95 -3.46 -18.71
N ARG A 321 -6.92 -3.85 -19.46
CA ARG A 321 -6.69 -3.42 -20.85
C ARG A 321 -7.82 -3.89 -21.76
N ILE A 322 -8.15 -5.18 -21.66
CA ILE A 322 -9.23 -5.80 -22.44
C ILE A 322 -10.56 -5.16 -22.07
N ALA A 323 -10.87 -5.02 -20.78
CA ALA A 323 -12.10 -4.39 -20.30
C ALA A 323 -12.26 -2.96 -20.81
N ALA A 324 -11.18 -2.16 -20.83
CA ALA A 324 -11.22 -0.81 -21.40
C ALA A 324 -11.56 -0.81 -22.91
N LYS A 325 -10.99 -1.75 -23.68
CA LYS A 325 -11.32 -1.91 -25.11
C LYS A 325 -12.75 -2.43 -25.32
N LEU A 326 -13.26 -3.31 -24.46
CA LEU A 326 -14.65 -3.77 -24.53
C LEU A 326 -15.64 -2.64 -24.25
N ALA A 327 -15.33 -1.74 -23.30
CA ALA A 327 -16.18 -0.59 -22.96
C ALA A 327 -16.39 0.38 -24.13
N ILE A 328 -15.43 0.48 -25.06
CA ILE A 328 -15.54 1.26 -26.31
C ILE A 328 -16.07 0.42 -27.49
N GLY A 329 -16.66 -0.74 -27.21
CA GLY A 329 -17.39 -1.54 -28.16
C GLY A 329 -16.59 -2.59 -28.92
N TYR A 330 -15.32 -2.87 -28.60
CA TYR A 330 -14.70 -4.08 -29.13
C TYR A 330 -15.40 -5.35 -28.60
N THR A 331 -15.19 -6.45 -29.29
CA THR A 331 -15.56 -7.80 -28.81
C THR A 331 -14.30 -8.65 -28.64
N LEU A 332 -14.36 -9.67 -27.78
CA LEU A 332 -13.20 -10.50 -27.42
C LEU A 332 -12.53 -11.16 -28.64
N ASP A 333 -13.33 -11.52 -29.65
CA ASP A 333 -12.86 -12.09 -30.92
C ASP A 333 -12.14 -11.08 -31.83
N GLU A 334 -12.36 -9.77 -31.59
CA GLU A 334 -11.71 -8.68 -32.34
C GLU A 334 -10.37 -8.27 -31.70
N LEU A 335 -10.10 -8.67 -30.46
CA LEU A 335 -8.89 -8.36 -29.71
C LEU A 335 -7.90 -9.52 -29.79
N GLN A 336 -6.61 -9.19 -29.84
CA GLN A 336 -5.53 -10.17 -29.88
C GLN A 336 -4.94 -10.39 -28.48
N ASN A 337 -4.47 -11.61 -28.21
CA ASN A 337 -3.70 -11.93 -27.02
C ASN A 337 -2.24 -11.50 -27.20
N GLU A 338 -1.81 -10.53 -26.41
CA GLU A 338 -0.52 -9.85 -26.60
C GLU A 338 0.67 -10.74 -26.28
N ILE A 339 0.55 -11.59 -25.26
CA ILE A 339 1.67 -12.44 -24.81
C ILE A 339 2.05 -13.50 -25.85
N THR A 340 1.10 -13.96 -26.67
CA THR A 340 1.34 -14.90 -27.78
C THR A 340 1.68 -14.17 -29.09
N GLY A 341 2.09 -12.90 -29.02
CA GLY A 341 2.42 -12.08 -30.20
C GLY A 341 1.22 -11.81 -31.11
N GLY A 342 0.00 -11.90 -30.58
CA GLY A 342 -1.24 -11.76 -31.33
C GLY A 342 -1.62 -12.98 -32.18
N ALA A 343 -1.00 -14.14 -31.95
CA ALA A 343 -1.31 -15.39 -32.65
C ALA A 343 -2.71 -15.94 -32.28
N THR A 344 -3.18 -15.66 -31.06
CA THR A 344 -4.51 -16.06 -30.56
C THR A 344 -5.39 -14.85 -30.27
N PRO A 345 -6.73 -14.97 -30.34
CA PRO A 345 -7.64 -13.91 -29.92
C PRO A 345 -7.68 -13.79 -28.39
N ALA A 346 -8.26 -12.71 -27.87
CA ALA A 346 -8.56 -12.58 -26.44
C ALA A 346 -9.79 -13.42 -26.00
N SER A 347 -10.55 -13.98 -26.94
CA SER A 347 -11.73 -14.82 -26.69
C SER A 347 -11.38 -16.28 -26.35
N PHE A 348 -10.64 -16.50 -25.27
CA PHE A 348 -10.29 -17.83 -24.77
C PHE A 348 -10.19 -17.82 -23.24
N GLU A 349 -10.22 -19.00 -22.62
CA GLU A 349 -9.96 -19.16 -21.18
C GLU A 349 -8.49 -19.58 -21.01
N PRO A 350 -7.67 -18.81 -20.26
CA PRO A 350 -6.27 -19.17 -20.02
C PRO A 350 -6.10 -20.54 -19.36
N SER A 351 -5.03 -21.22 -19.74
CA SER A 351 -4.54 -22.42 -19.07
C SER A 351 -3.13 -22.16 -18.58
N ILE A 352 -2.84 -22.54 -17.33
CA ILE A 352 -1.53 -22.37 -16.72
C ILE A 352 -0.99 -23.74 -16.30
N ASP A 353 0.31 -23.96 -16.52
CA ASP A 353 1.02 -25.19 -16.20
C ASP A 353 1.88 -25.04 -14.92
N TYR A 354 1.49 -24.10 -14.07
CA TYR A 354 2.11 -23.77 -12.80
C TYR A 354 1.04 -23.42 -11.75
N VAL A 355 1.49 -23.28 -10.50
CA VAL A 355 0.68 -22.80 -9.38
C VAL A 355 1.15 -21.41 -9.01
N VAL A 356 0.20 -20.51 -8.82
CA VAL A 356 0.43 -19.18 -8.27
C VAL A 356 -0.04 -19.15 -6.83
N THR A 357 0.71 -18.51 -5.94
CA THR A 357 0.33 -18.33 -4.54
C THR A 357 0.50 -16.88 -4.14
N LYS A 358 -0.57 -16.32 -3.56
CA LYS A 358 -0.58 -14.97 -2.98
C LYS A 358 -0.61 -15.04 -1.46
N LEU A 359 0.24 -14.27 -0.80
CA LEU A 359 0.24 -14.07 0.65
C LEU A 359 -0.01 -12.58 0.98
N PRO A 360 -0.91 -12.26 1.92
CA PRO A 360 -1.12 -10.89 2.37
C PRO A 360 0.00 -10.42 3.30
N ARG A 361 0.33 -9.13 3.23
CA ARG A 361 1.30 -8.45 4.09
C ARG A 361 0.58 -7.59 5.12
N PHE A 362 0.87 -7.80 6.40
CA PHE A 362 0.25 -7.07 7.53
C PHE A 362 1.26 -6.19 8.25
N ALA A 363 0.84 -5.10 8.91
CA ALA A 363 1.72 -4.22 9.67
C ALA A 363 1.26 -4.02 11.14
N PHE A 364 0.78 -5.09 11.79
CA PHE A 364 0.25 -5.02 13.17
C PHE A 364 1.28 -4.54 14.19
N GLU A 365 2.58 -4.72 13.93
CA GLU A 365 3.66 -4.21 14.76
C GLU A 365 3.62 -2.68 14.95
N LYS A 366 3.03 -1.95 13.99
CA LYS A 366 2.83 -0.48 14.04
C LYS A 366 1.58 -0.08 14.85
N PHE A 367 0.74 -1.06 15.18
CA PHE A 367 -0.55 -0.88 15.83
C PHE A 367 -0.71 -1.86 17.01
N PRO A 368 0.11 -1.76 18.07
CA PRO A 368 0.16 -2.76 19.14
C PRO A 368 -1.15 -2.91 19.94
N LYS A 369 -2.06 -1.93 19.86
CA LYS A 369 -3.40 -1.98 20.48
C LYS A 369 -4.50 -2.44 19.53
N ALA A 370 -4.19 -2.68 18.26
CA ALA A 370 -5.16 -3.24 17.30
C ALA A 370 -5.39 -4.72 17.59
N ASP A 371 -6.62 -5.17 17.34
CA ASP A 371 -6.88 -6.60 17.28
C ASP A 371 -6.24 -7.19 16.01
N ALA A 372 -5.23 -8.04 16.22
CA ALA A 372 -4.46 -8.70 15.17
C ALA A 372 -5.11 -9.99 14.62
N ARG A 373 -6.33 -10.32 15.03
CA ARG A 373 -7.09 -11.44 14.46
C ARG A 373 -7.69 -11.09 13.11
N LEU A 374 -7.67 -12.05 12.19
CA LEU A 374 -8.24 -11.89 10.86
C LEU A 374 -9.74 -12.18 10.92
N THR A 375 -10.50 -11.45 10.10
CA THR A 375 -11.96 -11.52 10.06
C THR A 375 -12.44 -11.13 8.65
N THR A 376 -13.73 -10.86 8.48
CA THR A 376 -14.31 -10.41 7.20
C THR A 376 -13.97 -8.97 6.85
N GLN A 377 -13.36 -8.18 7.75
CA GLN A 377 -12.81 -6.85 7.47
C GLN A 377 -11.30 -6.93 7.23
N MET A 378 -10.84 -6.46 6.07
CA MET A 378 -9.43 -6.46 5.71
C MET A 378 -8.58 -5.58 6.63
N LYS A 379 -7.37 -6.09 6.94
CA LYS A 379 -6.33 -5.47 7.76
C LYS A 379 -4.95 -5.53 7.11
N SER A 380 -4.78 -6.26 6.02
CA SER A 380 -3.55 -6.29 5.21
C SER A 380 -3.29 -4.96 4.51
N VAL A 381 -2.01 -4.64 4.30
CA VAL A 381 -1.50 -3.38 3.73
C VAL A 381 -0.84 -3.56 2.36
N GLY A 382 -0.87 -4.78 1.83
CA GLY A 382 -0.31 -5.17 0.54
C GLY A 382 -0.25 -6.69 0.42
N GLU A 383 0.34 -7.20 -0.65
CA GLU A 383 0.44 -8.64 -0.93
C GLU A 383 1.68 -9.00 -1.76
N VAL A 384 2.14 -10.24 -1.61
CA VAL A 384 3.18 -10.85 -2.44
C VAL A 384 2.57 -11.97 -3.24
N MET A 385 3.04 -12.15 -4.48
CA MET A 385 2.71 -13.29 -5.31
C MET A 385 4.00 -14.07 -5.64
N ALA A 386 3.88 -15.38 -5.81
CA ALA A 386 4.93 -16.20 -6.40
C ALA A 386 4.35 -17.23 -7.35
N ILE A 387 5.20 -17.70 -8.27
CA ILE A 387 4.89 -18.73 -9.25
C ILE A 387 5.84 -19.90 -9.04
N GLY A 388 5.32 -21.13 -8.97
CA GLY A 388 6.11 -22.36 -8.94
C GLY A 388 5.43 -23.47 -9.71
N ARG A 389 6.18 -24.48 -10.15
CA ARG A 389 5.62 -25.65 -10.88
C ARG A 389 4.80 -26.56 -9.98
N THR A 390 4.91 -26.37 -8.67
CA THR A 390 4.14 -27.08 -7.65
C THR A 390 3.68 -26.11 -6.58
N PHE A 391 2.62 -26.47 -5.83
CA PHE A 391 2.16 -25.67 -4.70
C PHE A 391 3.25 -25.48 -3.64
N GLN A 392 4.00 -26.53 -3.29
CA GLN A 392 5.11 -26.44 -2.33
C GLN A 392 6.16 -25.40 -2.76
N GLU A 393 6.55 -25.42 -4.03
CA GLU A 393 7.51 -24.45 -4.58
C GLU A 393 6.95 -23.03 -4.52
N SER A 394 5.73 -22.84 -5.02
CA SER A 394 5.06 -21.54 -5.06
C SER A 394 4.87 -20.94 -3.66
N LEU A 395 4.39 -21.73 -2.70
CA LEU A 395 4.20 -21.31 -1.30
C LEU A 395 5.52 -20.87 -0.66
N GLN A 396 6.60 -21.66 -0.79
CA GLN A 396 7.89 -21.31 -0.18
C GLN A 396 8.54 -20.08 -0.84
N LYS A 397 8.32 -19.87 -2.14
CA LYS A 397 8.72 -18.64 -2.83
C LYS A 397 7.96 -17.42 -2.28
N ALA A 398 6.64 -17.53 -2.13
CA ALA A 398 5.84 -16.44 -1.59
C ALA A 398 6.22 -16.12 -0.13
N LEU A 399 6.46 -17.13 0.71
CA LEU A 399 6.90 -16.95 2.10
C LEU A 399 8.23 -16.18 2.19
N ARG A 400 9.25 -16.57 1.43
CA ARG A 400 10.54 -15.87 1.46
C ARG A 400 10.52 -14.50 0.80
N GLY A 401 9.57 -14.26 -0.12
CA GLY A 401 9.35 -12.97 -0.77
C GLY A 401 8.46 -11.99 0.02
N LEU A 402 7.93 -12.41 1.18
CA LEU A 402 6.96 -11.62 1.97
C LEU A 402 7.60 -10.45 2.73
N GLU A 403 8.93 -10.35 2.78
CA GLU A 403 9.66 -9.26 3.45
C GLU A 403 9.30 -9.11 4.94
N VAL A 404 9.18 -10.26 5.63
CA VAL A 404 8.96 -10.35 7.10
C VAL A 404 10.12 -11.04 7.83
N GLY A 405 11.27 -11.23 7.16
CA GLY A 405 12.47 -11.82 7.75
C GLY A 405 12.45 -13.36 7.89
N VAL A 406 11.53 -14.01 7.18
CA VAL A 406 11.43 -15.48 7.11
C VAL A 406 12.06 -15.99 5.80
N CYS A 407 12.47 -17.25 5.80
CA CYS A 407 13.09 -17.92 4.66
C CYS A 407 12.33 -19.18 4.21
N GLY A 408 11.16 -19.41 4.81
CA GLY A 408 10.25 -20.52 4.51
C GLY A 408 9.26 -20.68 5.66
N LEU A 409 9.01 -21.92 6.06
CA LEU A 409 8.18 -22.25 7.22
C LEU A 409 8.97 -22.15 8.53
N ASP A 410 9.61 -21.01 8.82
CA ASP A 410 10.39 -20.83 10.06
C ASP A 410 9.57 -21.12 11.34
N GLU A 411 10.22 -21.67 12.37
CA GLU A 411 9.62 -21.98 13.67
C GLU A 411 9.16 -20.69 14.39
N LYS A 412 7.97 -20.71 15.00
CA LYS A 412 7.44 -19.61 15.85
C LYS A 412 7.49 -19.94 17.32
N LEU A 413 7.35 -21.21 17.68
CA LEU A 413 7.33 -21.68 19.05
C LEU A 413 8.54 -22.57 19.38
N ASP A 414 9.06 -22.41 20.60
CA ASP A 414 9.88 -23.44 21.22
C ASP A 414 8.98 -24.52 21.79
N LEU A 415 8.93 -25.68 21.13
CA LEU A 415 8.07 -26.81 21.52
C LEU A 415 8.47 -27.44 22.86
N SER A 416 9.63 -27.10 23.43
CA SER A 416 10.01 -27.53 24.78
C SER A 416 9.27 -26.78 25.89
N ASN A 417 8.70 -25.62 25.57
CA ASN A 417 7.90 -24.84 26.52
C ASN A 417 6.52 -25.49 26.75
N PRO A 418 6.13 -25.76 28.01
CA PRO A 418 4.82 -26.33 28.35
C PRO A 418 3.61 -25.54 27.82
N GLU A 419 3.75 -24.23 27.60
CA GLU A 419 2.66 -23.37 27.10
C GLU A 419 2.46 -23.44 25.59
N SER A 420 3.44 -23.95 24.83
CA SER A 420 3.44 -23.93 23.37
C SER A 420 2.22 -24.62 22.77
N MET A 421 1.78 -25.74 23.34
CA MET A 421 0.57 -26.44 22.88
C MET A 421 -0.72 -25.62 23.04
N SER A 422 -0.80 -24.78 24.08
CA SER A 422 -1.96 -23.91 24.31
C SER A 422 -1.97 -22.76 23.30
N ILE A 423 -0.80 -22.14 23.07
CA ILE A 423 -0.62 -21.07 22.08
C ILE A 423 -0.94 -21.61 20.69
N LEU A 424 -0.39 -22.76 20.33
CA LEU A 424 -0.61 -23.41 19.04
C LEU A 424 -2.10 -23.63 18.75
N LYS A 425 -2.86 -24.21 19.71
CA LYS A 425 -4.31 -24.40 19.55
C LYS A 425 -5.04 -23.08 19.31
N ARG A 426 -4.68 -22.02 20.04
CA ARG A 426 -5.28 -20.69 19.87
C ARG A 426 -5.01 -20.13 18.48
N GLU A 427 -3.75 -20.17 18.02
CA GLU A 427 -3.34 -19.59 16.72
C GLU A 427 -3.87 -20.37 15.52
N LEU A 428 -4.13 -21.68 15.67
CA LEU A 428 -4.82 -22.48 14.65
C LEU A 428 -6.31 -22.15 14.59
N THR A 429 -6.97 -22.06 15.75
CA THR A 429 -8.42 -21.88 15.85
C THR A 429 -8.87 -20.48 15.48
N VAL A 430 -8.13 -19.45 15.93
CA VAL A 430 -8.47 -18.05 15.69
C VAL A 430 -7.44 -17.44 14.75
N PRO A 431 -7.79 -17.20 13.47
CA PRO A 431 -6.82 -16.80 12.46
C PRO A 431 -6.10 -15.51 12.84
N GLY A 432 -4.78 -15.53 12.70
CA GLY A 432 -3.91 -14.36 12.77
C GLY A 432 -2.96 -14.34 11.57
N ALA A 433 -2.27 -13.23 11.37
CA ALA A 433 -1.31 -13.04 10.27
C ALA A 433 -0.22 -14.13 10.19
N GLU A 434 0.07 -14.80 11.31
CA GLU A 434 1.13 -15.80 11.41
C GLU A 434 0.66 -17.25 11.34
N ARG A 435 -0.64 -17.51 11.08
CA ARG A 435 -1.25 -18.85 11.18
C ARG A 435 -0.52 -19.91 10.36
N ILE A 436 -0.01 -19.58 9.16
CA ILE A 436 0.71 -20.53 8.30
C ILE A 436 1.95 -21.14 8.97
N TRP A 437 2.68 -20.36 9.78
CA TRP A 437 3.84 -20.87 10.52
C TRP A 437 3.42 -21.71 11.73
N TYR A 438 2.31 -21.36 12.38
CA TYR A 438 1.73 -22.20 13.43
C TYR A 438 1.19 -23.53 12.89
N VAL A 439 0.68 -23.58 11.65
CA VAL A 439 0.34 -24.85 10.99
C VAL A 439 1.59 -25.74 10.83
N ALA A 440 2.72 -25.16 10.42
CA ALA A 440 4.00 -25.89 10.37
C ALA A 440 4.46 -26.36 11.76
N ASP A 441 4.40 -25.52 12.79
CA ASP A 441 4.74 -25.89 14.16
C ASP A 441 3.82 -26.98 14.73
N ALA A 442 2.56 -27.05 14.27
CA ALA A 442 1.63 -28.10 14.66
C ALA A 442 2.08 -29.48 14.17
N PHE A 443 2.55 -29.57 12.93
CA PHE A 443 3.14 -30.80 12.42
C PHE A 443 4.44 -31.16 13.14
N ARG A 444 5.29 -30.16 13.48
CA ARG A 444 6.49 -30.38 14.31
C ARG A 444 6.15 -30.89 15.71
N ALA A 445 5.01 -30.47 16.27
CA ALA A 445 4.48 -30.94 17.54
C ALA A 445 3.78 -32.31 17.46
N GLY A 446 3.69 -32.91 16.26
CA GLY A 446 3.12 -34.24 16.04
C GLY A 446 1.61 -34.29 15.90
N LEU A 447 0.94 -33.16 15.61
CA LEU A 447 -0.49 -33.14 15.33
C LEU A 447 -0.77 -33.75 13.96
N SER A 448 -1.89 -34.46 13.85
CA SER A 448 -2.35 -35.01 12.57
C SER A 448 -2.98 -33.93 11.68
N VAL A 449 -3.12 -34.24 10.39
CA VAL A 449 -3.87 -33.39 9.45
C VAL A 449 -5.31 -33.21 9.92
N GLU A 450 -5.92 -34.28 10.43
CA GLU A 450 -7.28 -34.27 10.96
C GLU A 450 -7.43 -33.36 12.18
N ASP A 451 -6.46 -33.38 13.10
CA ASP A 451 -6.46 -32.49 14.27
C ASP A 451 -6.40 -31.02 13.85
N ILE A 452 -5.52 -30.69 12.89
CA ILE A 452 -5.32 -29.33 12.40
C ILE A 452 -6.54 -28.86 11.61
N PHE A 453 -7.04 -29.68 10.69
CA PHE A 453 -8.27 -29.41 9.93
C PHE A 453 -9.45 -29.15 10.86
N GLY A 454 -9.63 -29.97 11.89
CA GLY A 454 -10.71 -29.79 12.88
C GLY A 454 -10.64 -28.49 13.67
N MET A 455 -9.49 -27.80 13.69
CA MET A 455 -9.32 -26.49 14.35
C MET A 455 -9.46 -25.30 13.39
N ASN A 456 -9.03 -25.44 12.13
CA ASN A 456 -8.88 -24.29 11.23
C ASN A 456 -9.64 -24.40 9.90
N MET A 457 -10.15 -25.58 9.55
CA MET A 457 -10.88 -25.90 8.32
C MET A 457 -10.12 -25.65 7.01
N ILE A 458 -8.78 -25.50 7.05
CA ILE A 458 -7.93 -25.40 5.85
C ILE A 458 -7.93 -26.75 5.14
N ASP A 459 -8.26 -26.79 3.84
CA ASP A 459 -8.47 -28.04 3.11
C ASP A 459 -7.27 -29.02 3.30
N PRO A 460 -7.53 -30.31 3.61
CA PRO A 460 -6.49 -31.31 3.82
C PRO A 460 -5.46 -31.39 2.68
N TRP A 461 -5.83 -31.07 1.44
CA TRP A 461 -4.92 -31.03 0.30
C TRP A 461 -3.73 -30.08 0.51
N PHE A 462 -3.95 -28.92 1.13
CA PHE A 462 -2.88 -28.00 1.47
C PHE A 462 -2.07 -28.49 2.68
N LEU A 463 -2.77 -29.00 3.69
CA LEU A 463 -2.17 -29.44 4.95
C LEU A 463 -1.17 -30.59 4.75
N VAL A 464 -1.50 -31.60 3.93
CA VAL A 464 -0.57 -32.73 3.65
C VAL A 464 0.71 -32.29 2.95
N GLN A 465 0.65 -31.21 2.15
CA GLN A 465 1.82 -30.68 1.46
C GLN A 465 2.74 -29.92 2.41
N ILE A 466 2.16 -29.20 3.38
CA ILE A 466 2.92 -28.56 4.46
C ILE A 466 3.55 -29.65 5.34
N GLU A 467 2.79 -30.67 5.73
CA GLU A 467 3.30 -31.81 6.50
C GLU A 467 4.50 -32.48 5.81
N ASP A 468 4.41 -32.69 4.49
CA ASP A 468 5.49 -33.26 3.70
C ASP A 468 6.74 -32.36 3.67
N LEU A 469 6.59 -31.03 3.61
CA LEU A 469 7.72 -30.10 3.78
C LEU A 469 8.37 -30.26 5.16
N ILE A 470 7.58 -30.31 6.23
CA ILE A 470 8.09 -30.50 7.59
C ILE A 470 8.83 -31.83 7.74
N LYS A 471 8.32 -32.91 7.13
CA LYS A 471 9.01 -34.21 7.09
C LYS A 471 10.36 -34.14 6.37
N GLU A 472 10.52 -33.29 5.36
CA GLU A 472 11.83 -33.06 4.72
C GLU A 472 12.76 -32.26 5.62
N GLU A 473 12.26 -31.22 6.30
CA GLU A 473 13.07 -30.43 7.24
C GLU A 473 13.65 -31.29 8.35
N GLU A 474 12.84 -32.15 8.96
CA GLU A 474 13.28 -33.08 10.01
C GLU A 474 14.35 -34.05 9.51
N LYS A 475 14.26 -34.51 8.25
CA LYS A 475 15.34 -35.32 7.65
C LYS A 475 16.60 -34.49 7.49
N VAL A 476 16.51 -33.29 6.93
CA VAL A 476 17.66 -32.41 6.66
C VAL A 476 18.41 -32.05 7.95
N LYS A 477 17.70 -31.80 9.07
CA LYS A 477 18.31 -31.53 10.38
C LYS A 477 19.27 -32.63 10.86
N THR A 478 19.08 -33.87 10.41
CA THR A 478 19.93 -35.02 10.80
C THR A 478 21.13 -35.24 9.89
N LEU A 479 21.24 -34.49 8.79
CA LEU A 479 22.28 -34.66 7.78
C LEU A 479 23.43 -33.66 7.97
N GLY A 480 24.58 -33.99 7.40
CA GLY A 480 25.67 -33.04 7.19
C GLY A 480 25.61 -32.44 5.78
N LEU A 481 26.17 -31.25 5.58
CA LEU A 481 26.21 -30.62 4.25
C LEU A 481 26.86 -31.54 3.18
N ALA A 482 27.91 -32.27 3.56
CA ALA A 482 28.61 -33.19 2.65
C ALA A 482 27.82 -34.44 2.28
N SER A 483 26.78 -34.81 3.04
CA SER A 483 25.90 -35.94 2.72
C SER A 483 24.75 -35.58 1.80
N ILE A 484 24.57 -34.28 1.48
CA ILE A 484 23.57 -33.85 0.51
C ILE A 484 24.20 -33.97 -0.87
N ASP A 485 23.79 -34.99 -1.61
CA ASP A 485 24.19 -35.20 -3.00
C ASP A 485 23.29 -34.42 -3.97
N HIS A 486 23.53 -34.63 -5.27
CA HIS A 486 22.79 -33.97 -6.34
C HIS A 486 21.28 -34.24 -6.21
N ASP A 487 20.87 -35.50 -6.09
CA ASP A 487 19.47 -35.88 -6.17
C ASP A 487 18.68 -35.36 -4.96
N LEU A 488 19.27 -35.41 -3.77
CA LEU A 488 18.64 -34.84 -2.59
C LEU A 488 18.54 -33.32 -2.68
N MET A 489 19.62 -32.62 -3.06
CA MET A 489 19.58 -31.17 -3.22
C MET A 489 18.54 -30.77 -4.27
N PHE A 490 18.54 -31.41 -5.43
CA PHE A 490 17.59 -31.11 -6.51
C PHE A 490 16.14 -31.33 -6.07
N ARG A 491 15.85 -32.43 -5.36
CA ARG A 491 14.53 -32.67 -4.77
C ARG A 491 14.13 -31.59 -3.77
N LEU A 492 15.03 -31.17 -2.88
CA LEU A 492 14.73 -30.11 -1.90
C LEU A 492 14.45 -28.78 -2.60
N LYS A 493 15.26 -28.41 -3.59
CA LYS A 493 15.06 -27.18 -4.37
C LYS A 493 13.75 -27.20 -5.17
N ARG A 494 13.35 -28.36 -5.74
CA ARG A 494 12.04 -28.56 -6.39
C ARG A 494 10.83 -28.38 -5.47
N LYS A 495 11.03 -28.52 -4.16
CA LYS A 495 10.01 -28.24 -3.14
C LYS A 495 10.00 -26.77 -2.71
N GLY A 496 10.84 -25.93 -3.31
CA GLY A 496 10.94 -24.49 -3.04
C GLY A 496 11.80 -24.10 -1.84
N PHE A 497 12.52 -25.03 -1.22
CA PHE A 497 13.37 -24.71 -0.08
C PHE A 497 14.43 -23.68 -0.46
N SER A 498 14.47 -22.55 0.26
CA SER A 498 15.52 -21.55 0.08
C SER A 498 16.87 -22.07 0.58
N ASP A 499 17.94 -21.53 0.03
CA ASP A 499 19.29 -21.79 0.50
C ASP A 499 19.43 -21.36 1.97
N MET A 500 18.79 -20.26 2.38
CA MET A 500 18.80 -19.81 3.76
C MET A 500 18.10 -20.80 4.71
N ARG A 501 16.95 -21.37 4.32
CA ARG A 501 16.23 -22.32 5.18
C ARG A 501 17.02 -23.60 5.38
N LEU A 502 17.54 -24.17 4.29
CA LEU A 502 18.40 -25.37 4.37
C LEU A 502 19.68 -25.10 5.16
N ALA A 503 20.28 -23.91 5.02
CA ALA A 503 21.46 -23.52 5.78
C ALA A 503 21.17 -23.46 7.29
N LYS A 504 20.03 -22.87 7.72
CA LYS A 504 19.59 -22.87 9.12
C LYS A 504 19.41 -24.29 9.66
N LEU A 505 18.72 -25.16 8.91
CA LEU A 505 18.45 -26.54 9.32
C LEU A 505 19.73 -27.37 9.49
N LEU A 506 20.75 -27.11 8.67
CA LEU A 506 22.06 -27.80 8.71
C LEU A 506 23.08 -27.14 9.65
N GLY A 507 22.78 -25.97 10.21
CA GLY A 507 23.74 -25.20 11.01
C GLY A 507 24.95 -24.68 10.22
N VAL A 508 24.77 -24.33 8.94
CA VAL A 508 25.80 -23.78 8.05
C VAL A 508 25.43 -22.38 7.57
N THR A 509 26.35 -21.69 6.89
CA THR A 509 26.04 -20.39 6.28
C THR A 509 25.36 -20.57 4.92
N GLU A 510 24.47 -19.63 4.55
CA GLU A 510 23.82 -19.59 3.24
C GLU A 510 24.85 -19.64 2.09
N LYS A 511 25.95 -18.88 2.22
CA LYS A 511 27.07 -18.88 1.26
C LYS A 511 27.75 -20.25 1.13
N ALA A 512 27.84 -21.04 2.20
CA ALA A 512 28.38 -22.39 2.13
C ALA A 512 27.42 -23.34 1.40
N LEU A 513 26.13 -23.27 1.70
CA LEU A 513 25.12 -24.08 1.03
C LEU A 513 25.01 -23.74 -0.47
N ARG A 514 24.94 -22.45 -0.83
CA ARG A 514 24.92 -22.00 -2.22
C ARG A 514 26.14 -22.52 -3.01
N ARG A 515 27.34 -22.43 -2.44
CA ARG A 515 28.56 -22.98 -3.06
C ARG A 515 28.47 -24.49 -3.26
N HIS A 516 27.91 -25.21 -2.30
CA HIS A 516 27.69 -26.66 -2.42
C HIS A 516 26.69 -26.98 -3.53
N ARG A 517 25.55 -26.29 -3.56
CA ARG A 517 24.54 -26.40 -4.62
C ARG A 517 25.12 -26.12 -6.01
N HIS A 518 25.92 -25.06 -6.16
CA HIS A 518 26.62 -24.74 -7.42
C HIS A 518 27.66 -25.79 -7.81
N LYS A 519 28.37 -26.39 -6.84
CA LYS A 519 29.31 -27.49 -7.09
C LYS A 519 28.60 -28.76 -7.60
N LEU A 520 27.36 -28.95 -7.18
CA LEU A 520 26.49 -30.01 -7.70
C LEU A 520 25.83 -29.62 -9.04
N GLU A 521 26.13 -28.43 -9.58
CA GLU A 521 25.54 -27.91 -10.83
C GLU A 521 24.01 -27.76 -10.79
N ILE A 522 23.45 -27.54 -9.58
CA ILE A 522 22.01 -27.35 -9.38
C ILE A 522 21.66 -25.87 -9.41
N PHE A 523 21.03 -25.46 -10.51
CA PHE A 523 20.57 -24.09 -10.74
C PHE A 523 19.09 -24.11 -11.10
N PRO A 524 18.34 -23.03 -10.82
CA PRO A 524 17.00 -22.92 -11.37
C PRO A 524 17.06 -22.76 -12.88
N VAL A 525 16.03 -23.25 -13.55
CA VAL A 525 15.64 -22.85 -14.89
C VAL A 525 14.56 -21.77 -14.79
N TYR A 526 14.35 -21.04 -15.87
CA TYR A 526 13.29 -20.04 -15.94
C TYR A 526 12.27 -20.45 -16.98
N LYS A 527 11.00 -20.40 -16.61
CA LYS A 527 9.84 -20.69 -17.45
C LYS A 527 9.09 -19.41 -17.74
N ARG A 528 8.39 -19.37 -18.87
CA ARG A 528 7.58 -18.20 -19.26
C ARG A 528 6.13 -18.37 -18.82
N VAL A 529 5.51 -17.25 -18.50
CA VAL A 529 4.06 -17.11 -18.46
C VAL A 529 3.59 -16.83 -19.89
N ASP A 530 2.60 -17.58 -20.35
CA ASP A 530 2.19 -17.57 -21.77
C ASP A 530 0.67 -17.64 -21.99
N THR A 531 -0.14 -17.66 -20.92
CA THR A 531 -1.61 -17.85 -20.90
C THR A 531 -2.14 -19.19 -21.43
N CYS A 532 -1.32 -20.08 -21.97
CA CYS A 532 -1.77 -21.22 -22.78
C CYS A 532 -1.05 -22.55 -22.50
N ALA A 533 -0.29 -22.64 -21.40
CA ALA A 533 0.39 -23.86 -20.98
C ALA A 533 1.28 -24.45 -22.09
N ALA A 534 2.06 -23.57 -22.74
CA ALA A 534 2.95 -23.86 -23.86
C ALA A 534 2.29 -24.41 -25.14
N GLU A 535 0.96 -24.32 -25.29
CA GLU A 535 0.29 -24.66 -26.57
C GLU A 535 0.76 -23.75 -27.72
N PHE A 536 1.04 -22.49 -27.41
CA PHE A 536 1.57 -21.48 -28.34
C PHE A 536 2.86 -20.87 -27.80
N ALA A 537 3.74 -20.45 -28.71
CA ALA A 537 4.97 -19.75 -28.33
C ALA A 537 4.68 -18.31 -27.86
N THR A 538 5.51 -17.80 -26.95
CA THR A 538 5.49 -16.42 -26.48
C THR A 538 6.84 -15.75 -26.72
N ASP A 539 6.82 -14.55 -27.31
CA ASP A 539 8.00 -13.70 -27.42
C ASP A 539 8.23 -12.88 -26.15
N THR A 540 7.19 -12.71 -25.32
CA THR A 540 7.24 -11.96 -24.07
C THR A 540 8.08 -12.67 -23.02
N ALA A 541 9.08 -11.98 -22.49
CA ALA A 541 9.96 -12.50 -21.46
C ALA A 541 9.39 -12.25 -20.04
N TYR A 542 8.20 -12.78 -19.78
CA TYR A 542 7.59 -12.80 -18.44
C TYR A 542 7.92 -14.13 -17.75
N LEU A 543 8.87 -14.11 -16.82
CA LEU A 543 9.62 -15.28 -16.37
C LEU A 543 9.46 -15.55 -14.86
N TYR A 544 9.54 -16.82 -14.47
CA TYR A 544 9.68 -17.26 -13.09
C TYR A 544 10.67 -18.43 -12.98
N SER A 545 11.34 -18.55 -11.84
CA SER A 545 12.30 -19.62 -11.55
C SER A 545 11.60 -20.91 -11.10
N THR A 546 12.17 -22.05 -11.50
CA THR A 546 11.79 -23.38 -11.00
C THR A 546 12.96 -24.35 -11.16
N TYR A 547 12.94 -25.49 -10.46
CA TYR A 547 13.96 -26.54 -10.60
C TYR A 547 13.50 -27.68 -11.52
N GLU A 548 13.40 -27.40 -12.81
CA GLU A 548 13.13 -28.36 -13.89
C GLU A 548 14.33 -28.47 -14.85
N GLU A 549 14.13 -29.10 -16.02
CA GLU A 549 15.22 -29.42 -16.96
C GLU A 549 15.47 -28.31 -17.99
N GLU A 550 14.43 -27.77 -18.63
CA GLU A 550 14.56 -26.81 -19.73
C GLU A 550 14.43 -25.35 -19.26
N CYS A 551 15.34 -24.49 -19.73
CA CYS A 551 15.35 -23.05 -19.42
C CYS A 551 14.98 -22.20 -20.65
N GLU A 552 13.92 -21.40 -20.49
CA GLU A 552 13.33 -20.53 -21.51
C GLU A 552 13.74 -19.05 -21.36
N ALA A 553 14.68 -18.76 -20.45
CA ALA A 553 15.19 -17.41 -20.25
C ALA A 553 15.66 -16.79 -21.58
N ALA A 554 16.44 -17.53 -22.36
CA ALA A 554 16.99 -17.10 -23.65
C ALA A 554 17.54 -15.65 -23.61
N PRO A 555 18.55 -15.37 -22.74
CA PRO A 555 19.06 -14.01 -22.53
C PRO A 555 19.70 -13.44 -23.81
N SER A 556 19.49 -12.14 -24.06
CA SER A 556 20.07 -11.46 -25.24
C SER A 556 21.54 -11.06 -25.03
N GLY A 557 22.19 -10.54 -26.08
CA GLY A 557 23.53 -9.94 -26.01
C GLY A 557 23.56 -8.41 -25.88
N ARG A 558 22.41 -7.75 -25.66
CA ARG A 558 22.34 -6.28 -25.49
C ARG A 558 22.95 -5.85 -24.15
N ASP A 559 23.28 -4.56 -24.05
CA ASP A 559 23.63 -3.96 -22.76
C ASP A 559 22.38 -3.93 -21.87
N LYS A 560 22.44 -4.66 -20.74
CA LYS A 560 21.29 -4.84 -19.84
C LYS A 560 21.43 -4.07 -18.56
N ILE A 561 20.36 -3.41 -18.11
CA ILE A 561 20.26 -2.84 -16.77
C ILE A 561 19.15 -3.54 -16.01
N MET A 562 19.51 -4.12 -14.87
CA MET A 562 18.57 -4.77 -13.95
C MET A 562 18.10 -3.77 -12.89
N ILE A 563 16.80 -3.77 -12.60
CA ILE A 563 16.15 -2.92 -11.61
C ILE A 563 15.48 -3.82 -10.59
N LEU A 564 15.87 -3.66 -9.32
CA LEU A 564 15.28 -4.43 -8.23
C LEU A 564 14.10 -3.66 -7.62
N GLY A 565 12.92 -4.28 -7.67
CA GLY A 565 11.71 -3.79 -7.02
C GLY A 565 11.75 -3.96 -5.50
N GLY A 566 10.64 -3.61 -4.86
CA GLY A 566 10.54 -3.62 -3.39
C GLY A 566 9.87 -4.85 -2.79
N GLY A 567 9.24 -5.74 -3.58
CA GLY A 567 8.34 -6.77 -3.04
C GLY A 567 7.00 -6.18 -2.54
N PRO A 568 6.28 -6.87 -1.64
CA PRO A 568 4.89 -6.55 -1.27
C PRO A 568 4.77 -5.20 -0.57
N ASN A 569 3.85 -4.32 -0.97
CA ASN A 569 3.66 -3.03 -0.29
C ASN A 569 3.44 -3.16 1.23
N ARG A 570 3.88 -2.14 1.96
CA ARG A 570 3.71 -2.00 3.41
C ARG A 570 3.88 -0.54 3.84
N ILE A 571 3.40 -0.18 5.04
CA ILE A 571 3.55 1.17 5.58
C ILE A 571 5.03 1.58 5.60
N GLY A 572 5.32 2.73 4.98
CA GLY A 572 6.68 3.24 4.78
C GLY A 572 7.36 2.82 3.47
N GLN A 573 6.78 1.87 2.75
CA GLN A 573 7.26 1.33 1.48
C GLN A 573 6.08 1.01 0.54
N GLY A 574 5.46 2.07 0.03
CA GLY A 574 4.30 2.02 -0.83
C GLY A 574 4.64 2.05 -2.32
N ILE A 575 3.69 2.57 -3.08
CA ILE A 575 3.73 2.69 -4.54
C ILE A 575 4.79 3.67 -5.03
N GLU A 576 5.29 4.55 -4.16
CA GLU A 576 6.26 5.59 -4.52
C GLU A 576 7.58 5.00 -5.03
N PHE A 577 7.97 3.85 -4.47
CA PHE A 577 9.15 3.09 -4.90
C PHE A 577 8.89 2.31 -6.19
N ASP A 578 7.66 1.83 -6.39
CA ASP A 578 7.27 1.20 -7.66
C ASP A 578 7.35 2.21 -8.80
N TYR A 579 6.80 3.41 -8.61
CA TYR A 579 6.91 4.54 -9.53
C TYR A 579 8.36 4.79 -9.95
N CYS A 580 9.29 4.85 -9.00
CA CYS A 580 10.71 5.06 -9.31
C CYS A 580 11.27 3.92 -10.20
N CYS A 581 10.96 2.67 -9.87
CA CYS A 581 11.38 1.50 -10.65
C CYS A 581 10.82 1.50 -12.07
N VAL A 582 9.54 1.86 -12.24
CA VAL A 582 8.90 1.99 -13.57
C VAL A 582 9.61 3.07 -14.39
N HIS A 583 9.82 4.26 -13.82
CA HIS A 583 10.51 5.35 -14.53
C HIS A 583 11.95 5.00 -14.91
N ALA A 584 12.67 4.21 -14.09
CA ALA A 584 13.98 3.70 -14.46
C ALA A 584 13.91 2.77 -15.68
N ALA A 585 12.97 1.81 -15.68
CA ALA A 585 12.79 0.90 -16.81
C ALA A 585 12.43 1.66 -18.09
N LEU A 586 11.48 2.59 -18.01
CA LEU A 586 11.07 3.38 -19.17
C LEU A 586 12.22 4.22 -19.73
N ALA A 587 12.92 4.99 -18.88
CA ALA A 587 13.98 5.88 -19.33
C ALA A 587 15.20 5.13 -19.91
N LEU A 588 15.57 4.00 -19.32
CA LEU A 588 16.72 3.22 -19.78
C LEU A 588 16.40 2.43 -21.05
N ARG A 589 15.15 1.97 -21.20
CA ARG A 589 14.66 1.36 -22.44
C ARG A 589 14.66 2.36 -23.59
N GLU A 590 14.19 3.60 -23.35
CA GLU A 590 14.28 4.71 -24.31
C GLU A 590 15.73 5.01 -24.71
N ASP A 591 16.67 4.88 -23.77
CA ASP A 591 18.11 5.07 -24.02
C ASP A 591 18.77 3.86 -24.72
N GLY A 592 18.02 2.80 -25.02
CA GLY A 592 18.45 1.64 -25.81
C GLY A 592 18.93 0.44 -24.99
N TYR A 593 18.94 0.53 -23.65
CA TYR A 593 19.26 -0.61 -22.78
C TYR A 593 18.17 -1.68 -22.86
N GLU A 594 18.56 -2.94 -22.64
CA GLU A 594 17.59 -3.98 -22.33
C GLU A 594 17.30 -3.95 -20.83
N THR A 595 16.08 -3.60 -20.48
CA THR A 595 15.67 -3.41 -19.09
C THR A 595 15.13 -4.69 -18.49
N ILE A 596 15.65 -5.06 -17.32
CA ILE A 596 15.26 -6.26 -16.59
C ILE A 596 14.62 -5.84 -15.26
N MET A 597 13.34 -6.13 -15.07
CA MET A 597 12.66 -5.90 -13.79
C MET A 597 12.67 -7.17 -12.94
N VAL A 598 12.98 -7.05 -11.65
CA VAL A 598 12.87 -8.14 -10.67
C VAL A 598 11.98 -7.69 -9.51
N ASN A 599 10.76 -8.20 -9.45
CA ASN A 599 9.80 -7.84 -8.40
C ASN A 599 8.71 -8.92 -8.27
N CYS A 600 8.00 -8.98 -7.14
CA CYS A 600 6.99 -10.01 -6.84
C CYS A 600 5.66 -9.45 -6.30
N ASN A 601 5.42 -8.16 -6.48
CA ASN A 601 4.17 -7.52 -6.06
C ASN A 601 3.14 -7.54 -7.21
N PRO A 602 2.01 -8.25 -7.07
CA PRO A 602 1.04 -8.39 -8.15
C PRO A 602 0.22 -7.12 -8.43
N GLU A 603 0.16 -6.18 -7.49
CA GLU A 603 -0.66 -4.97 -7.59
C GLU A 603 -0.01 -3.87 -8.45
N THR A 604 1.25 -4.06 -8.86
CA THR A 604 2.11 -2.96 -9.34
C THR A 604 2.26 -2.88 -10.86
N VAL A 605 2.64 -1.69 -11.33
CA VAL A 605 2.95 -1.45 -12.75
C VAL A 605 4.33 -1.98 -13.11
N SER A 606 5.28 -2.06 -12.15
CA SER A 606 6.60 -2.66 -12.44
C SER A 606 6.51 -4.14 -12.83
N THR A 607 5.57 -4.90 -12.28
CA THR A 607 5.33 -6.30 -12.64
C THR A 607 4.36 -6.46 -13.82
N ASP A 608 4.11 -5.39 -14.55
CA ASP A 608 3.54 -5.45 -15.89
C ASP A 608 4.62 -5.82 -16.91
N TYR A 609 4.34 -6.81 -17.76
CA TYR A 609 5.29 -7.25 -18.79
C TYR A 609 5.56 -6.15 -19.83
N ASP A 610 4.68 -5.16 -19.98
CA ASP A 610 4.87 -4.03 -20.89
C ASP A 610 5.88 -2.98 -20.36
N THR A 611 6.19 -3.01 -19.07
CA THR A 611 7.03 -1.99 -18.42
C THR A 611 8.52 -2.17 -18.72
N SER A 612 8.98 -3.41 -18.85
CA SER A 612 10.40 -3.75 -19.06
C SER A 612 10.57 -4.67 -20.27
N ASP A 613 11.79 -4.80 -20.81
CA ASP A 613 12.03 -5.78 -21.88
C ASP A 613 11.91 -7.22 -21.35
N ARG A 614 12.25 -7.43 -20.08
CA ARG A 614 12.28 -8.75 -19.42
C ARG A 614 11.84 -8.63 -17.97
N LEU A 615 10.82 -9.36 -17.57
CA LEU A 615 10.26 -9.36 -16.22
C LEU A 615 10.53 -10.70 -15.55
N TYR A 616 11.22 -10.68 -14.40
CA TYR A 616 11.36 -11.82 -13.51
C TYR A 616 10.43 -11.63 -12.31
N PHE A 617 9.35 -12.42 -12.23
CA PHE A 617 8.41 -12.42 -11.11
C PHE A 617 8.95 -13.27 -9.96
N GLU A 618 9.99 -12.76 -9.31
CA GLU A 618 10.78 -13.49 -8.35
C GLU A 618 10.84 -12.79 -6.99
N PRO A 619 10.96 -13.54 -5.89
CA PRO A 619 11.28 -12.97 -4.60
C PRO A 619 12.54 -12.10 -4.69
N VAL A 620 12.53 -10.90 -4.11
CA VAL A 620 13.69 -9.99 -4.14
C VAL A 620 14.65 -10.37 -3.02
N THR A 621 15.27 -11.55 -3.14
CA THR A 621 16.24 -12.09 -2.17
C THR A 621 17.64 -12.18 -2.77
N LEU A 622 18.66 -12.34 -1.92
CA LEU A 622 20.04 -12.54 -2.39
C LEU A 622 20.15 -13.78 -3.29
N GLU A 623 19.52 -14.87 -2.91
CA GLU A 623 19.57 -16.13 -3.66
C GLU A 623 18.97 -15.97 -5.06
N ASP A 624 17.73 -15.50 -5.11
CA ASP A 624 16.95 -15.42 -6.35
C ASP A 624 17.58 -14.41 -7.33
N VAL A 625 18.02 -13.24 -6.83
CA VAL A 625 18.70 -12.22 -7.64
C VAL A 625 20.04 -12.72 -8.21
N LEU A 626 20.83 -13.46 -7.42
CA LEU A 626 22.11 -13.99 -7.91
C LEU A 626 21.93 -15.02 -9.04
N GLU A 627 20.88 -15.83 -8.99
CA GLU A 627 20.57 -16.77 -10.08
C GLU A 627 20.15 -16.04 -11.37
N ILE A 628 19.43 -14.92 -11.26
CA ILE A 628 19.08 -14.09 -12.42
C ILE A 628 20.36 -13.45 -12.98
N VAL A 629 21.21 -12.85 -12.13
CA VAL A 629 22.50 -12.27 -12.54
C VAL A 629 23.39 -13.30 -13.23
N ARG A 630 23.41 -14.56 -12.74
CA ARG A 630 24.18 -15.65 -13.36
C ARG A 630 23.79 -15.89 -14.81
N VAL A 631 22.49 -15.88 -15.11
CA VAL A 631 21.93 -16.11 -16.44
C VAL A 631 22.05 -14.87 -17.31
N GLU A 632 21.69 -13.70 -16.78
CA GLU A 632 21.55 -12.47 -17.56
C GLU A 632 22.86 -11.72 -17.78
N LYS A 633 23.77 -11.77 -16.80
CA LYS A 633 25.03 -11.02 -16.77
C LYS A 633 24.83 -9.54 -17.10
N PRO A 634 24.02 -8.81 -16.30
CA PRO A 634 23.71 -7.42 -16.58
C PRO A 634 24.96 -6.53 -16.54
N LYS A 635 24.94 -5.42 -17.29
CA LYS A 635 25.97 -4.38 -17.25
C LYS A 635 25.91 -3.60 -15.94
N GLY A 636 24.71 -3.41 -15.39
CA GLY A 636 24.48 -2.71 -14.14
C GLY A 636 23.21 -3.17 -13.43
N VAL A 637 23.20 -3.04 -12.10
CA VAL A 637 22.04 -3.32 -11.24
C VAL A 637 21.72 -2.09 -10.39
N ILE A 638 20.48 -1.62 -10.47
CA ILE A 638 19.94 -0.53 -9.66
C ILE A 638 19.29 -1.13 -8.41
N VAL A 639 19.79 -0.74 -7.24
CA VAL A 639 19.29 -1.19 -5.92
C VAL A 639 18.62 -0.06 -5.14
N GLN A 640 18.76 1.19 -5.59
CA GLN A 640 18.42 2.40 -4.84
C GLN A 640 16.94 2.80 -4.95
N TYR A 641 16.16 2.10 -5.79
CA TYR A 641 14.80 2.53 -6.15
C TYR A 641 13.69 1.73 -5.48
N GLY A 642 13.91 0.44 -5.18
CA GLY A 642 12.91 -0.44 -4.56
C GLY A 642 12.76 -0.31 -3.04
N GLY A 643 13.29 0.74 -2.41
CA GLY A 643 13.22 0.92 -0.95
C GLY A 643 14.19 0.01 -0.17
N GLN A 644 13.84 -0.36 1.07
CA GLN A 644 14.78 -1.03 2.00
C GLN A 644 15.19 -2.44 1.55
N THR A 645 14.30 -3.16 0.85
CA THR A 645 14.53 -4.55 0.44
C THR A 645 15.80 -4.70 -0.40
N PRO A 646 15.92 -4.06 -1.57
CA PRO A 646 17.17 -4.12 -2.35
C PRO A 646 18.34 -3.42 -1.67
N LEU A 647 18.11 -2.37 -0.88
CA LEU A 647 19.17 -1.70 -0.11
C LEU A 647 19.89 -2.65 0.85
N LYS A 648 19.15 -3.52 1.56
CA LYS A 648 19.72 -4.52 2.47
C LYS A 648 20.57 -5.56 1.75
N LEU A 649 20.31 -5.80 0.46
CA LEU A 649 21.05 -6.76 -0.36
C LEU A 649 22.33 -6.18 -0.97
N ALA A 650 22.44 -4.86 -1.07
CA ALA A 650 23.46 -4.17 -1.86
C ALA A 650 24.89 -4.65 -1.57
N ARG A 651 25.29 -4.74 -0.30
CA ARG A 651 26.62 -5.24 0.11
C ARG A 651 26.84 -6.70 -0.26
N ALA A 652 25.87 -7.57 0.04
CA ALA A 652 25.99 -8.99 -0.24
C ALA A 652 26.02 -9.29 -1.75
N LEU A 653 25.32 -8.48 -2.55
CA LEU A 653 25.36 -8.52 -4.01
C LEU A 653 26.73 -8.08 -4.55
N GLU A 654 27.26 -6.95 -4.06
CA GLU A 654 28.60 -6.48 -4.45
C GLU A 654 29.70 -7.48 -4.08
N GLU A 655 29.66 -8.05 -2.88
CA GLU A 655 30.60 -9.11 -2.46
C GLU A 655 30.51 -10.38 -3.32
N ALA A 656 29.35 -10.62 -3.95
CA ALA A 656 29.13 -11.73 -4.87
C ALA A 656 29.52 -11.38 -6.33
N GLY A 657 29.99 -10.15 -6.59
CA GLY A 657 30.45 -9.70 -7.90
C GLY A 657 29.36 -9.10 -8.78
N VAL A 658 28.22 -8.71 -8.23
CA VAL A 658 27.14 -8.05 -8.97
C VAL A 658 27.54 -6.59 -9.28
N PRO A 659 27.40 -6.11 -10.53
CA PRO A 659 27.78 -4.75 -10.89
C PRO A 659 26.71 -3.74 -10.43
N ILE A 660 26.78 -3.29 -9.19
CA ILE A 660 25.91 -2.23 -8.68
C ILE A 660 26.29 -0.90 -9.34
N ILE A 661 25.31 -0.21 -9.95
CA ILE A 661 25.50 1.12 -10.56
C ILE A 661 24.80 2.21 -9.73
N GLY A 662 25.20 3.47 -9.93
CA GLY A 662 24.75 4.59 -9.10
C GLY A 662 25.53 4.70 -7.79
N THR A 663 24.90 5.23 -6.74
CA THR A 663 25.55 5.38 -5.43
C THR A 663 25.98 4.03 -4.88
N SER A 664 27.26 3.92 -4.53
CA SER A 664 27.89 2.65 -4.10
C SER A 664 27.26 2.09 -2.81
N PRO A 665 27.29 0.76 -2.60
CA PRO A 665 26.85 0.14 -1.35
C PRO A 665 27.57 0.69 -0.11
N ASP A 666 28.86 1.04 -0.21
CA ASP A 666 29.59 1.68 0.89
C ASP A 666 29.10 3.11 1.17
N ALA A 667 28.79 3.89 0.15
CA ALA A 667 28.22 5.23 0.33
C ALA A 667 26.81 5.18 0.94
N ILE A 668 26.01 4.19 0.55
CA ILE A 668 24.70 3.93 1.19
C ILE A 668 24.90 3.61 2.67
N ASP A 669 25.82 2.70 2.98
CA ASP A 669 26.13 2.36 4.37
C ASP A 669 26.70 3.53 5.17
N ARG A 670 27.51 4.42 4.57
CA ARG A 670 27.99 5.64 5.26
C ARG A 670 26.87 6.54 5.76
N ALA A 671 25.73 6.55 5.09
CA ALA A 671 24.58 7.38 5.46
C ALA A 671 23.62 6.65 6.41
N GLU A 672 23.47 5.34 6.24
CA GLU A 672 22.63 4.48 7.09
C GLU A 672 23.30 4.15 8.44
N ASP A 673 24.63 3.96 8.44
CA ASP A 673 25.45 3.78 9.64
C ASP A 673 25.62 5.12 10.35
N ARG A 674 25.09 5.20 11.56
CA ARG A 674 24.95 6.46 12.29
C ARG A 674 26.30 7.02 12.77
N GLU A 675 27.28 6.17 13.08
CA GLU A 675 28.62 6.62 13.47
C GLU A 675 29.37 7.20 12.27
N ARG A 676 29.30 6.51 11.12
CA ARG A 676 29.90 6.99 9.87
C ARG A 676 29.22 8.29 9.40
N PHE A 677 27.90 8.37 9.56
CA PHE A 677 27.12 9.56 9.23
C PHE A 677 27.51 10.76 10.11
N GLN A 678 27.58 10.59 11.43
CA GLN A 678 28.00 11.65 12.35
C GLN A 678 29.38 12.20 11.99
N GLN A 679 30.35 11.32 11.72
CA GLN A 679 31.71 11.72 11.31
C GLN A 679 31.70 12.55 10.00
N MET A 680 30.80 12.25 9.07
CA MET A 680 30.63 13.03 7.84
C MET A 680 30.09 14.43 8.16
N VAL A 681 29.04 14.52 8.98
CA VAL A 681 28.41 15.80 9.37
C VAL A 681 29.42 16.71 10.09
N GLU A 682 30.22 16.14 11.01
CA GLU A 682 31.31 16.83 11.71
C GLU A 682 32.39 17.34 10.73
N ARG A 683 32.82 16.49 9.79
CA ARG A 683 33.82 16.87 8.77
C ARG A 683 33.36 18.03 7.91
N LEU A 684 32.07 18.08 7.58
CA LEU A 684 31.47 19.15 6.79
C LEU A 684 31.16 20.41 7.62
N ASN A 685 31.42 20.38 8.94
CA ASN A 685 31.09 21.44 9.89
C ASN A 685 29.60 21.84 9.81
N LEU A 686 28.74 20.83 9.68
CA LEU A 686 27.29 20.96 9.70
C LEU A 686 26.77 20.67 11.10
N ARG A 687 25.56 21.14 11.42
CA ARG A 687 24.97 20.92 12.74
C ARG A 687 24.14 19.64 12.74
N GLN A 688 24.26 18.88 13.81
CA GLN A 688 23.42 17.72 14.13
C GLN A 688 22.84 17.93 15.53
N PRO A 689 21.64 17.41 15.85
CA PRO A 689 21.19 17.33 17.24
C PRO A 689 22.23 16.60 18.09
N PRO A 690 22.49 17.03 19.33
CA PRO A 690 23.35 16.28 20.25
C PRO A 690 22.88 14.83 20.34
N ASN A 691 23.79 13.89 20.08
CA ASN A 691 23.44 12.48 19.97
C ASN A 691 24.52 11.55 20.52
N ALA A 692 24.15 10.29 20.76
CA ALA A 692 25.07 9.22 21.14
C ALA A 692 24.56 7.86 20.66
N THR A 693 25.49 7.01 20.25
CA THR A 693 25.24 5.62 19.87
C THR A 693 25.51 4.72 21.07
N VAL A 694 24.54 3.89 21.46
CA VAL A 694 24.60 3.07 22.68
C VAL A 694 24.25 1.61 22.41
N ARG A 695 24.93 0.69 23.11
CA ARG A 695 24.77 -0.77 22.95
C ARG A 695 24.26 -1.48 24.20
N SER A 696 24.12 -0.76 25.30
CA SER A 696 23.63 -1.31 26.58
C SER A 696 22.76 -0.31 27.32
N GLU A 697 21.88 -0.81 28.20
CA GLU A 697 21.02 0.02 29.06
C GLU A 697 21.84 1.02 29.90
N ASP A 698 22.93 0.57 30.52
CA ASP A 698 23.80 1.43 31.33
C ASP A 698 24.49 2.54 30.52
N GLU A 699 24.88 2.24 29.28
CA GLU A 699 25.46 3.23 28.38
C GLU A 699 24.41 4.25 27.93
N ALA A 700 23.20 3.78 27.61
CA ALA A 700 22.06 4.61 27.24
C ALA A 700 21.72 5.64 28.33
N ILE A 701 21.63 5.21 29.59
CA ILE A 701 21.30 6.10 30.71
C ILE A 701 22.38 7.18 30.90
N ARG A 702 23.66 6.80 30.83
CA ARG A 702 24.78 7.77 30.94
C ARG A 702 24.79 8.77 29.79
N ALA A 703 24.55 8.30 28.56
CA ALA A 703 24.47 9.15 27.39
C ALA A 703 23.27 10.10 27.45
N ALA A 704 22.10 9.58 27.83
CA ALA A 704 20.87 10.35 27.99
C ALA A 704 21.03 11.52 28.97
N ALA A 705 21.70 11.30 30.10
CA ALA A 705 21.98 12.36 31.08
C ALA A 705 22.88 13.48 30.53
N LYS A 706 23.75 13.16 29.56
CA LYS A 706 24.64 14.14 28.90
C LYS A 706 23.92 14.92 27.79
N ILE A 707 23.07 14.23 27.02
CA ILE A 707 22.32 14.82 25.89
C ILE A 707 21.18 15.70 26.40
N GLY A 708 20.43 15.21 27.40
CA GLY A 708 19.27 15.88 27.97
C GLY A 708 17.95 15.47 27.29
N TYR A 709 16.94 15.20 28.13
CA TYR A 709 15.58 14.89 27.70
C TYR A 709 14.83 16.14 27.20
N PRO A 710 13.80 15.99 26.36
CA PRO A 710 13.35 14.74 25.72
C PRO A 710 14.34 14.19 24.68
N LEU A 711 14.33 12.86 24.49
CA LEU A 711 15.20 12.15 23.55
C LEU A 711 14.36 11.42 22.50
N VAL A 712 14.86 11.37 21.26
CA VAL A 712 14.38 10.43 20.24
C VAL A 712 15.25 9.18 20.31
N VAL A 713 14.63 8.02 20.53
CA VAL A 713 15.31 6.73 20.53
C VAL A 713 15.07 6.03 19.20
N ARG A 714 16.15 5.67 18.50
CA ARG A 714 16.08 5.19 17.11
C ARG A 714 16.92 3.94 16.88
N PRO A 715 16.32 2.85 16.36
CA PRO A 715 17.08 1.70 15.86
C PRO A 715 17.84 2.03 14.56
N SER A 716 18.90 1.26 14.27
CA SER A 716 19.66 1.37 13.00
C SER A 716 19.02 0.52 11.88
N TYR A 717 19.28 0.86 10.60
CA TYR A 717 18.82 0.12 9.39
C TYR A 717 17.30 -0.08 9.26
N VAL A 718 16.52 0.89 9.72
CA VAL A 718 15.05 0.90 9.63
C VAL A 718 14.54 2.05 8.77
N LEU A 719 13.42 1.82 8.10
CA LEU A 719 12.67 2.84 7.34
C LEU A 719 11.31 3.07 8.00
N GLY A 720 10.75 4.28 7.84
CA GLY A 720 9.40 4.59 8.32
C GLY A 720 9.32 4.72 9.84
N GLY A 721 10.44 5.08 10.47
CA GLY A 721 10.55 5.25 11.91
C GLY A 721 10.25 4.00 12.73
N ARG A 722 10.50 2.79 12.19
CA ARG A 722 10.13 1.53 12.87
C ARG A 722 10.70 1.48 14.29
N ALA A 723 9.81 1.30 15.26
CA ALA A 723 10.14 1.29 16.68
C ALA A 723 10.88 2.54 17.18
N MET A 724 10.70 3.71 16.55
CA MET A 724 11.16 4.98 17.10
C MET A 724 10.18 5.49 18.17
N GLU A 725 10.70 5.99 19.29
CA GLU A 725 9.88 6.57 20.37
C GLU A 725 10.54 7.85 20.90
N ILE A 726 9.73 8.84 21.30
CA ILE A 726 10.20 10.00 22.04
C ILE A 726 10.06 9.68 23.53
N VAL A 727 11.19 9.68 24.24
CA VAL A 727 11.24 9.45 25.70
C VAL A 727 11.48 10.77 26.43
N TYR A 728 10.70 11.01 27.48
CA TYR A 728 10.75 12.25 28.26
C TYR A 728 11.48 12.08 29.59
N GLU A 729 11.62 10.84 30.07
CA GLU A 729 12.26 10.52 31.34
C GLU A 729 13.01 9.17 31.30
N GLU A 730 13.86 8.94 32.30
CA GLU A 730 14.75 7.78 32.37
C GLU A 730 14.01 6.44 32.44
N GLU A 731 12.90 6.37 33.16
CA GLU A 731 12.12 5.13 33.28
C GLU A 731 11.48 4.72 31.94
N GLU A 732 11.14 5.69 31.09
CA GLU A 732 10.66 5.42 29.73
C GLU A 732 11.78 4.85 28.84
N LEU A 733 12.99 5.41 28.94
CA LEU A 733 14.15 4.89 28.21
C LEU A 733 14.47 3.43 28.60
N LYS A 734 14.46 3.11 29.90
CA LYS A 734 14.67 1.73 30.37
C LYS A 734 13.65 0.76 29.82
N ARG A 735 12.36 1.14 29.83
CA ARG A 735 11.27 0.34 29.28
C ARG A 735 11.48 0.11 27.78
N TYR A 736 11.72 1.17 27.01
CA TYR A 736 11.99 1.07 25.59
C TYR A 736 13.13 0.08 25.30
N LEU A 737 14.25 0.18 26.02
CA LEU A 737 15.40 -0.69 25.78
C LEU A 737 15.13 -2.16 26.08
N ARG A 738 14.25 -2.49 27.04
CA ARG A 738 13.85 -3.87 27.32
C ARG A 738 12.93 -4.46 26.26
N ASP A 739 12.01 -3.64 25.75
CA ASP A 739 10.94 -4.09 24.86
C ASP A 739 11.37 -4.06 23.38
N ALA A 740 12.09 -3.02 22.96
CA ALA A 740 12.37 -2.72 21.56
C ALA A 740 13.75 -3.19 21.06
N VAL A 741 14.77 -3.35 21.92
CA VAL A 741 16.12 -3.81 21.49
C VAL A 741 16.09 -5.21 20.89
N LYS A 742 15.06 -6.02 21.19
CA LYS A 742 14.83 -7.32 20.55
C LYS A 742 14.62 -7.24 19.02
N VAL A 743 14.27 -6.07 18.49
CA VAL A 743 13.99 -5.83 17.06
C VAL A 743 15.26 -5.47 16.27
N SER A 744 16.33 -5.06 16.96
CA SER A 744 17.61 -4.67 16.37
C SER A 744 18.59 -5.83 16.40
N ASN A 745 18.87 -6.45 15.25
CA ASN A 745 19.93 -7.46 15.10
C ASN A 745 21.28 -6.88 15.52
N ASP A 746 21.86 -7.25 16.67
CA ASP A 746 23.20 -6.86 17.18
C ASP A 746 23.64 -5.37 17.01
N SER A 747 22.71 -4.48 16.61
CA SER A 747 23.00 -3.14 16.09
C SER A 747 22.70 -2.11 17.18
N PRO A 748 23.52 -1.05 17.26
CA PRO A 748 23.37 -0.07 18.31
C PRO A 748 22.09 0.77 18.17
N VAL A 749 21.62 1.30 19.30
CA VAL A 749 20.50 2.23 19.40
C VAL A 749 21.05 3.66 19.45
N LEU A 750 20.43 4.58 18.71
CA LEU A 750 20.78 5.99 18.73
C LEU A 750 19.87 6.75 19.71
N LEU A 751 20.48 7.62 20.51
CA LEU A 751 19.81 8.62 21.33
C LEU A 751 20.11 9.98 20.76
N ASP A 752 19.07 10.71 20.36
CA ASP A 752 19.19 12.09 19.90
C ASP A 752 18.40 13.03 20.78
N HIS A 753 18.89 14.25 20.96
CA HIS A 753 18.09 15.30 21.54
C HIS A 753 16.88 15.61 20.64
N PHE A 754 15.68 15.61 21.21
CA PHE A 754 14.47 15.95 20.48
C PHE A 754 14.37 17.46 20.27
N LEU A 755 14.42 17.90 19.01
CA LEU A 755 14.29 19.30 18.63
C LEU A 755 12.82 19.76 18.73
N ASN A 756 12.45 20.27 19.90
CA ASN A 756 11.08 20.68 20.15
C ASN A 756 10.66 21.89 19.28
N CYS A 757 9.43 21.86 18.77
CA CYS A 757 8.84 22.87 17.89
C CYS A 757 9.70 23.29 16.69
N ALA A 758 10.56 22.40 16.17
CA ALA A 758 11.34 22.66 14.97
C ALA A 758 10.52 22.39 13.69
N ILE A 759 10.74 23.19 12.65
CA ILE A 759 10.13 22.94 11.33
C ILE A 759 10.94 21.85 10.65
N GLU A 760 10.30 20.79 10.15
CA GLU A 760 10.97 19.74 9.39
C GLU A 760 10.93 20.04 7.88
N MET A 761 12.01 19.70 7.17
CA MET A 761 12.10 19.84 5.72
C MET A 761 12.66 18.58 5.08
N ASP A 762 12.12 18.23 3.92
CA ASP A 762 12.69 17.24 3.00
C ASP A 762 13.30 17.96 1.79
N VAL A 763 14.50 17.54 1.40
CA VAL A 763 15.16 18.03 0.18
C VAL A 763 15.55 16.86 -0.69
N ASP A 764 14.92 16.74 -1.86
CA ASP A 764 15.28 15.76 -2.87
C ASP A 764 16.25 16.40 -3.87
N ALA A 765 17.32 15.67 -4.23
CA ALA A 765 18.35 16.15 -5.16
C ALA A 765 18.88 15.01 -6.04
N VAL A 766 19.46 15.38 -7.18
CA VAL A 766 20.17 14.46 -8.08
C VAL A 766 21.62 14.91 -8.19
N CYS A 767 22.55 13.96 -8.06
CA CYS A 767 23.99 14.18 -8.18
C CYS A 767 24.58 13.23 -9.21
N ASP A 768 25.45 13.70 -10.10
CA ASP A 768 26.20 12.85 -11.05
C ASP A 768 27.63 12.54 -10.60
N GLY A 769 27.93 12.83 -9.33
CA GLY A 769 29.26 12.72 -8.73
C GLY A 769 30.08 14.01 -8.84
N THR A 770 29.69 14.96 -9.69
CA THR A 770 30.39 16.24 -9.85
C THR A 770 29.47 17.45 -9.70
N ASP A 771 28.31 17.43 -10.34
CA ASP A 771 27.28 18.44 -10.25
C ASP A 771 26.11 17.91 -9.41
N VAL A 772 25.48 18.81 -8.64
CA VAL A 772 24.31 18.51 -7.82
C VAL A 772 23.21 19.50 -8.17
N VAL A 773 22.03 18.98 -8.50
CA VAL A 773 20.85 19.79 -8.77
C VAL A 773 19.77 19.44 -7.77
N ILE A 774 19.28 20.48 -7.08
CA ILE A 774 18.15 20.36 -6.16
C ILE A 774 16.90 20.07 -7.00
N GLY A 775 16.21 18.99 -6.65
CA GLY A 775 14.91 18.66 -7.21
C GLY A 775 13.83 19.53 -6.59
N ALA A 776 13.75 19.52 -5.26
CA ALA A 776 12.86 20.40 -4.51
C ALA A 776 13.25 20.52 -3.03
N ILE A 777 12.82 21.63 -2.41
CA ILE A 777 12.75 21.79 -0.95
C ILE A 777 11.28 21.75 -0.55
N MET A 778 10.91 20.84 0.33
CA MET A 778 9.57 20.68 0.87
C MET A 778 9.56 21.06 2.34
N GLN A 779 8.61 21.89 2.74
CA GLN A 779 8.40 22.25 4.14
C GLN A 779 7.24 21.44 4.71
N HIS A 780 7.44 20.76 5.83
CA HIS A 780 6.34 20.07 6.52
C HIS A 780 5.41 21.06 7.21
N ILE A 781 4.14 20.69 7.32
CA ILE A 781 3.15 21.43 8.12
C ILE A 781 3.34 21.04 9.58
N GLU A 782 3.39 19.75 9.88
CA GLU A 782 3.73 19.23 11.20
C GLU A 782 5.19 19.52 11.56
N GLN A 783 5.43 19.72 12.85
CA GLN A 783 6.78 19.91 13.39
C GLN A 783 7.59 18.60 13.41
N ALA A 784 8.92 18.74 13.50
CA ALA A 784 9.82 17.63 13.73
C ALA A 784 9.39 16.79 14.94
N GLY A 785 9.36 15.47 14.76
CA GLY A 785 8.79 14.51 15.73
C GLY A 785 7.49 13.88 15.28
N VAL A 786 6.82 14.45 14.28
CA VAL A 786 5.92 13.70 13.41
C VAL A 786 6.73 13.22 12.22
N HIS A 787 6.68 11.92 11.94
CA HIS A 787 7.47 11.33 10.87
C HIS A 787 7.10 11.92 9.50
N SER A 788 8.10 12.25 8.67
CA SER A 788 7.94 12.84 7.32
C SER A 788 6.88 12.18 6.43
N GLY A 789 6.76 10.85 6.50
CA GLY A 789 5.74 10.10 5.77
C GLY A 789 4.29 10.40 6.20
N ASP A 790 4.07 10.73 7.47
CA ASP A 790 2.74 11.08 8.02
C ASP A 790 2.47 12.58 7.99
N SER A 791 3.50 13.41 7.81
CA SER A 791 3.35 14.86 7.69
C SER A 791 2.72 15.24 6.35
N ALA A 792 1.89 16.27 6.39
CA ALA A 792 1.61 17.06 5.20
C ALA A 792 2.85 17.90 4.86
N CYS A 793 3.09 18.17 3.58
CA CYS A 793 4.19 19.04 3.17
C CYS A 793 3.82 19.92 1.98
N SER A 794 4.52 21.06 1.87
CA SER A 794 4.31 22.06 0.83
C SER A 794 5.54 22.25 -0.04
N LEU A 795 5.29 22.37 -1.34
CA LEU A 795 6.25 22.74 -2.37
C LEU A 795 5.64 23.89 -3.21
N PRO A 796 6.30 25.06 -3.30
CA PRO A 796 7.49 25.47 -2.54
C PRO A 796 7.20 25.65 -1.03
N PRO A 797 8.23 25.85 -0.18
CA PRO A 797 8.02 26.17 1.24
C PRO A 797 7.11 27.39 1.45
N TYR A 798 6.13 27.27 2.34
CA TYR A 798 5.08 28.29 2.52
C TYR A 798 5.44 29.41 3.51
N SER A 799 6.40 29.17 4.42
CA SER A 799 6.80 30.18 5.42
C SER A 799 8.31 30.35 5.60
N LEU A 800 9.16 29.54 4.94
CA LEU A 800 10.62 29.63 5.09
C LEU A 800 11.24 30.84 4.37
N PRO A 801 12.09 31.65 5.04
CA PRO A 801 12.84 32.72 4.40
C PRO A 801 13.79 32.23 3.30
N ALA A 802 13.96 33.00 2.23
CA ALA A 802 14.80 32.62 1.08
C ALA A 802 16.27 32.32 1.46
N HIS A 803 16.87 33.11 2.37
CA HIS A 803 18.25 32.91 2.80
C HIS A 803 18.47 31.59 3.54
N ILE A 804 17.46 31.12 4.29
CA ILE A 804 17.48 29.81 4.95
C ILE A 804 17.41 28.70 3.91
N GLN A 805 16.52 28.84 2.91
CA GLN A 805 16.44 27.87 1.81
C GLN A 805 17.76 27.78 1.05
N ASP A 806 18.42 28.90 0.76
CA ASP A 806 19.72 28.92 0.08
C ASP A 806 20.82 28.23 0.89
N GLU A 807 20.82 28.42 2.21
CA GLU A 807 21.74 27.69 3.09
C GLU A 807 21.48 26.17 3.03
N MET A 808 20.21 25.73 3.06
CA MET A 808 19.85 24.32 2.90
C MET A 808 20.37 23.74 1.58
N ARG A 809 20.22 24.47 0.46
CA ARG A 809 20.76 24.07 -0.85
C ARG A 809 22.25 23.80 -0.78
N GLU A 810 23.02 24.71 -0.16
CA GLU A 810 24.46 24.58 -0.05
C GLU A 810 24.88 23.43 0.88
N GLN A 811 24.17 23.20 1.98
CA GLN A 811 24.41 22.06 2.86
C GLN A 811 24.16 20.72 2.13
N VAL A 812 23.05 20.62 1.39
CA VAL A 812 22.68 19.42 0.62
C VAL A 812 23.71 19.11 -0.46
N LYS A 813 24.17 20.11 -1.23
CA LYS A 813 25.22 19.93 -2.23
C LYS A 813 26.53 19.41 -1.63
N LYS A 814 26.94 19.94 -0.47
CA LYS A 814 28.16 19.48 0.23
C LYS A 814 28.03 18.02 0.66
N MET A 815 26.88 17.64 1.23
CA MET A 815 26.62 16.25 1.64
C MET A 815 26.61 15.29 0.44
N ALA A 816 26.00 15.68 -0.69
CA ALA A 816 25.96 14.88 -1.90
C ALA A 816 27.37 14.52 -2.41
N LEU A 817 28.25 15.53 -2.49
CA LEU A 817 29.60 15.38 -3.00
C LEU A 817 30.50 14.58 -2.03
N GLU A 818 30.38 14.80 -0.72
CA GLU A 818 31.16 14.06 0.29
C GLU A 818 30.77 12.56 0.38
N LEU A 819 29.48 12.27 0.23
CA LEU A 819 28.98 10.89 0.14
C LEU A 819 29.30 10.23 -1.21
N GLY A 820 29.67 11.00 -2.23
CA GLY A 820 29.87 10.47 -3.59
C GLY A 820 28.58 9.93 -4.18
N VAL A 821 27.47 10.64 -3.99
CA VAL A 821 26.16 10.25 -4.52
C VAL A 821 26.20 10.24 -6.05
N VAL A 822 25.65 9.20 -6.66
CA VAL A 822 25.39 9.11 -8.10
C VAL A 822 23.96 8.62 -8.31
N GLY A 823 23.08 9.52 -8.73
CA GLY A 823 21.63 9.31 -8.77
C GLY A 823 20.89 10.19 -7.75
N LEU A 824 19.82 9.65 -7.17
CA LEU A 824 18.98 10.35 -6.19
C LEU A 824 19.61 10.39 -4.80
N MET A 825 19.36 11.49 -4.09
CA MET A 825 19.42 11.54 -2.63
C MET A 825 18.25 12.34 -2.07
N ASN A 826 17.92 12.04 -0.83
CA ASN A 826 17.01 12.82 0.00
C ASN A 826 17.73 13.22 1.29
N VAL A 827 17.48 14.44 1.76
CA VAL A 827 18.02 14.96 3.02
C VAL A 827 16.86 15.47 3.87
N GLN A 828 16.81 15.04 5.12
CA GLN A 828 15.89 15.56 6.13
C GLN A 828 16.61 16.55 7.04
N LEU A 829 16.03 17.74 7.17
CA LEU A 829 16.55 18.84 7.97
C LEU A 829 15.51 19.27 9.00
N ALA A 830 15.95 19.88 10.09
CA ALA A 830 15.11 20.59 11.04
C ALA A 830 15.61 22.03 11.22
N LEU A 831 14.68 23.00 11.22
CA LEU A 831 14.96 24.41 11.48
C LEU A 831 14.44 24.77 12.88
N GLN A 832 15.34 25.21 13.75
CA GLN A 832 14.98 25.74 15.07
C GLN A 832 15.59 27.13 15.24
N GLY A 833 14.73 28.16 15.30
CA GLY A 833 15.19 29.55 15.19
C GLY A 833 15.78 29.82 13.80
N GLU A 834 17.05 30.18 13.73
CA GLU A 834 17.81 30.35 12.48
C GLU A 834 18.76 29.17 12.21
N ASP A 835 18.80 28.17 13.09
CA ASP A 835 19.76 27.08 13.02
C ASP A 835 19.18 25.87 12.26
N ILE A 836 19.89 25.43 11.23
CA ILE A 836 19.56 24.23 10.43
C ILE A 836 20.32 23.02 10.99
N TYR A 837 19.57 21.99 11.37
CA TYR A 837 20.08 20.72 11.88
C TYR A 837 19.84 19.61 10.86
N VAL A 838 20.86 18.78 10.62
CA VAL A 838 20.73 17.59 9.77
C VAL A 838 20.13 16.46 10.61
N ILE A 839 19.00 15.90 10.15
CA ILE A 839 18.34 14.74 10.77
C ILE A 839 18.93 13.45 10.21
N GLU A 840 18.82 13.25 8.89
CA GLU A 840 19.36 12.11 8.18
C GLU A 840 19.56 12.40 6.69
N VAL A 841 20.35 11.55 6.02
CA VAL A 841 20.53 11.56 4.57
C VAL A 841 20.25 10.17 4.03
N ASN A 842 19.46 10.10 2.97
CA ASN A 842 19.03 8.90 2.29
C ASN A 842 19.59 8.91 0.86
N PRO A 843 20.74 8.27 0.58
CA PRO A 843 21.40 8.28 -0.74
C PRO A 843 20.72 7.32 -1.74
N ARG A 844 19.40 7.46 -1.87
CA ARG A 844 18.49 6.62 -2.64
C ARG A 844 17.24 7.41 -3.04
N ALA A 845 16.32 6.77 -3.76
CA ALA A 845 14.99 7.33 -3.94
C ALA A 845 14.24 7.46 -2.58
N SER A 846 13.57 8.59 -2.39
CA SER A 846 12.63 8.83 -1.29
C SER A 846 11.20 8.66 -1.80
N ARG A 847 10.26 8.52 -0.85
CA ARG A 847 8.82 8.44 -1.18
C ARG A 847 8.27 9.74 -1.77
N THR A 848 8.95 10.87 -1.58
CA THR A 848 8.54 12.19 -2.08
C THR A 848 8.86 12.41 -3.57
N VAL A 849 9.72 11.58 -4.17
CA VAL A 849 10.14 11.70 -5.57
C VAL A 849 8.97 11.78 -6.57
N PRO A 850 7.90 10.96 -6.49
CA PRO A 850 6.76 11.09 -7.38
C PRO A 850 6.02 12.42 -7.22
N PHE A 851 5.71 12.82 -5.97
CA PHE A 851 5.10 14.11 -5.66
C PHE A 851 5.92 15.27 -6.23
N VAL A 852 7.22 15.30 -5.96
CA VAL A 852 8.14 16.32 -6.48
C VAL A 852 8.12 16.33 -8.01
N SER A 853 8.22 15.17 -8.64
CA SER A 853 8.23 15.04 -10.10
C SER A 853 6.94 15.61 -10.74
N LYS A 854 5.79 15.40 -10.10
CA LYS A 854 4.51 15.96 -10.54
C LYS A 854 4.41 17.47 -10.33
N CYS A 855 5.08 18.01 -9.32
CA CYS A 855 5.13 19.45 -9.08
C CYS A 855 6.01 20.19 -10.10
N ILE A 856 7.21 19.66 -10.38
CA ILE A 856 8.22 20.36 -11.21
C ILE A 856 8.12 20.03 -12.71
N GLY A 857 7.29 19.07 -13.10
CA GLY A 857 7.04 18.70 -14.49
C GLY A 857 8.16 17.92 -15.18
N VAL A 858 9.12 17.41 -14.42
CA VAL A 858 10.15 16.48 -14.91
C VAL A 858 10.30 15.31 -13.92
N SER A 859 10.53 14.10 -14.44
CA SER A 859 10.72 12.93 -13.58
C SER A 859 12.15 12.85 -13.04
N LEU A 860 12.30 13.08 -11.74
CA LEU A 860 13.59 12.95 -11.06
C LEU A 860 14.11 11.50 -11.10
N ALA A 861 13.22 10.51 -11.07
CA ALA A 861 13.59 9.10 -11.21
C ALA A 861 14.16 8.79 -12.61
N MET A 862 13.57 9.32 -13.69
CA MET A 862 14.14 9.13 -15.04
C MET A 862 15.51 9.80 -15.19
N ILE A 863 15.65 11.02 -14.67
CA ILE A 863 16.92 11.76 -14.70
C ILE A 863 17.99 10.99 -13.95
N ALA A 864 17.71 10.58 -12.71
CA ALA A 864 18.68 9.87 -11.90
C ALA A 864 18.99 8.47 -12.43
N ALA A 865 18.06 7.75 -13.05
CA ALA A 865 18.33 6.47 -13.69
C ALA A 865 19.36 6.62 -14.83
N ARG A 866 19.22 7.66 -15.65
CA ARG A 866 20.19 8.01 -16.70
C ARG A 866 21.56 8.38 -16.12
N VAL A 867 21.58 9.08 -14.98
CA VAL A 867 22.81 9.39 -14.23
C VAL A 867 23.50 8.12 -13.73
N MET A 868 22.76 7.20 -13.11
CA MET A 868 23.30 5.92 -12.65
C MET A 868 23.85 5.08 -13.82
N ALA A 869 23.26 5.20 -15.01
CA ALA A 869 23.73 4.54 -16.23
C ALA A 869 24.88 5.27 -16.96
N GLY A 870 25.35 6.41 -16.44
CA GLY A 870 26.58 7.09 -16.88
C GLY A 870 26.40 8.40 -17.65
N LYS A 871 25.18 8.92 -17.81
CA LYS A 871 24.96 10.26 -18.40
C LYS A 871 25.10 11.36 -17.34
N THR A 872 25.81 12.43 -17.63
CA THR A 872 25.91 13.59 -16.72
C THR A 872 24.63 14.43 -16.71
N LEU A 873 24.42 15.21 -15.66
CA LEU A 873 23.30 16.16 -15.56
C LEU A 873 23.33 17.19 -16.70
N LYS A 874 24.54 17.57 -17.15
CA LYS A 874 24.76 18.45 -18.31
C LYS A 874 24.31 17.81 -19.62
N GLU A 875 24.59 16.53 -19.85
CA GLU A 875 24.15 15.81 -21.05
C GLU A 875 22.64 15.61 -21.09
N ILE A 876 22.02 15.39 -19.92
CA ILE A 876 20.55 15.27 -19.78
C ILE A 876 19.86 16.63 -19.95
N GLY A 877 20.55 17.73 -19.62
CA GLY A 877 20.00 19.08 -19.65
C GLY A 877 19.28 19.49 -18.35
N PHE A 878 19.45 18.74 -17.27
CA PHE A 878 18.90 19.07 -15.94
C PHE A 878 19.99 19.71 -15.08
N THR A 879 20.24 21.01 -15.29
CA THR A 879 21.36 21.73 -14.64
C THR A 879 20.92 22.78 -13.61
N LYS A 880 19.62 22.97 -13.42
CA LYS A 880 19.05 23.99 -12.53
C LYS A 880 17.80 23.46 -11.84
N GLU A 881 17.60 23.89 -10.60
CA GLU A 881 16.35 23.66 -9.85
C GLU A 881 15.17 24.35 -10.55
N ILE A 882 14.02 23.69 -10.56
CA ILE A 882 12.76 24.21 -11.08
C ILE A 882 11.89 24.55 -9.88
N ILE A 883 11.54 25.83 -9.72
CA ILE A 883 10.68 26.32 -8.63
C ILE A 883 9.31 26.69 -9.24
N PRO A 884 8.24 25.92 -8.95
CA PRO A 884 6.91 26.24 -9.45
C PRO A 884 6.38 27.59 -8.96
N ASN A 885 5.55 28.23 -9.78
CA ASN A 885 4.84 29.47 -9.44
C ASN A 885 3.45 29.24 -8.81
N PHE A 886 3.13 27.99 -8.49
CA PHE A 886 1.93 27.54 -7.80
C PHE A 886 2.32 26.71 -6.58
N TYR A 887 1.41 26.55 -5.64
CA TYR A 887 1.59 25.68 -4.48
C TYR A 887 1.06 24.28 -4.77
N SER A 888 1.84 23.30 -4.35
CA SER A 888 1.46 21.91 -4.26
C SER A 888 1.58 21.47 -2.82
N VAL A 889 0.55 20.83 -2.29
CA VAL A 889 0.54 20.30 -0.92
C VAL A 889 0.25 18.81 -0.98
N LYS A 890 1.12 18.01 -0.36
CA LYS A 890 0.89 16.60 -0.10
C LYS A 890 0.26 16.43 1.26
N GLU A 891 -0.75 15.57 1.37
CA GLU A 891 -1.37 15.16 2.63
C GLU A 891 -1.41 13.62 2.73
N ALA A 892 -1.31 13.09 3.95
CA ALA A 892 -1.26 11.66 4.24
C ALA A 892 -2.66 11.10 4.59
N VAL A 893 -2.88 9.81 4.30
CA VAL A 893 -4.12 9.09 4.64
C VAL A 893 -3.83 7.95 5.62
N PHE A 894 -4.66 7.83 6.66
CA PHE A 894 -4.40 6.98 7.82
C PHE A 894 -5.39 5.81 7.95
N PRO A 895 -4.92 4.63 8.41
CA PRO A 895 -5.77 3.45 8.56
C PRO A 895 -6.51 3.36 9.91
N PHE A 896 -6.58 4.43 10.70
CA PHE A 896 -7.13 4.36 12.07
C PHE A 896 -8.57 3.85 12.14
N ALA A 897 -9.40 4.14 11.12
CA ALA A 897 -10.78 3.63 11.04
C ALA A 897 -10.85 2.09 10.94
N LYS A 898 -9.78 1.43 10.46
CA LYS A 898 -9.66 -0.04 10.42
C LYS A 898 -9.26 -0.64 11.77
N PHE A 899 -8.74 0.18 12.68
CA PHE A 899 -8.20 -0.22 13.97
C PHE A 899 -8.79 0.61 15.12
N PRO A 900 -10.09 0.43 15.46
CA PRO A 900 -10.79 1.30 16.43
C PRO A 900 -10.25 1.28 17.87
N GLY A 901 -9.40 0.29 18.22
CA GLY A 901 -8.69 0.21 19.49
C GLY A 901 -7.37 1.00 19.55
N VAL A 902 -6.94 1.58 18.43
CA VAL A 902 -5.71 2.35 18.30
C VAL A 902 -6.00 3.84 18.52
N ASP A 903 -5.04 4.52 19.15
CA ASP A 903 -5.07 5.97 19.31
C ASP A 903 -4.70 6.68 18.00
N PRO A 904 -5.59 7.50 17.40
CA PRO A 904 -5.32 8.23 16.17
C PRO A 904 -4.46 9.46 16.48
N ILE A 905 -3.20 9.21 16.83
CA ILE A 905 -2.18 10.21 17.14
C ILE A 905 -0.92 9.98 16.30
N LEU A 906 -0.37 11.09 15.82
CA LEU A 906 0.87 11.15 15.05
C LEU A 906 2.09 11.08 15.97
N GLY A 907 3.22 10.62 15.42
CA GLY A 907 4.47 10.48 16.18
C GLY A 907 5.66 10.17 15.28
N PRO A 908 6.80 9.74 15.86
CA PRO A 908 8.04 9.52 15.13
C PRO A 908 8.03 8.24 14.26
N GLU A 909 7.04 7.37 14.43
CA GLU A 909 6.83 6.20 13.60
C GLU A 909 5.70 6.43 12.60
N MET A 910 5.98 6.19 11.31
CA MET A 910 5.02 6.33 10.21
C MET A 910 3.88 5.31 10.32
N LYS A 911 2.65 5.76 10.11
CA LYS A 911 1.41 4.95 10.15
C LYS A 911 0.51 5.11 8.92
N SER A 912 0.72 6.13 8.10
CA SER A 912 -0.06 6.38 6.89
C SER A 912 0.12 5.29 5.83
N THR A 913 -0.92 5.08 5.01
CA THR A 913 -0.93 4.07 3.94
C THR A 913 -0.77 4.65 2.55
N GLY A 914 -1.09 5.94 2.36
CA GLY A 914 -1.03 6.61 1.08
C GLY A 914 -1.08 8.12 1.23
N GLU A 915 -1.09 8.81 0.08
CA GLU A 915 -1.02 10.26 0.01
C GLU A 915 -1.89 10.83 -1.12
N VAL A 916 -2.18 12.12 -1.01
CA VAL A 916 -2.87 12.93 -2.02
C VAL A 916 -2.13 14.23 -2.26
N MET A 917 -2.39 14.86 -3.40
CA MET A 917 -1.84 16.16 -3.75
C MET A 917 -2.96 17.16 -4.07
N GLY A 918 -2.88 18.33 -3.46
CA GLY A 918 -3.70 19.50 -3.77
C GLY A 918 -2.88 20.60 -4.43
N VAL A 919 -3.45 21.27 -5.44
CA VAL A 919 -2.77 22.33 -6.19
C VAL A 919 -3.55 23.63 -6.18
N GLY A 920 -2.88 24.73 -5.81
CA GLY A 920 -3.48 26.05 -5.66
C GLY A 920 -2.56 27.21 -6.03
N ASP A 921 -3.14 28.37 -6.29
CA ASP A 921 -2.36 29.61 -6.49
C ASP A 921 -1.86 30.16 -5.14
N THR A 922 -2.47 29.71 -4.05
CA THR A 922 -2.06 29.99 -2.66
C THR A 922 -1.89 28.69 -1.89
N PHE A 923 -1.09 28.73 -0.82
CA PHE A 923 -0.95 27.62 0.10
C PHE A 923 -2.30 27.17 0.67
N GLY A 924 -3.16 28.10 1.10
CA GLY A 924 -4.48 27.78 1.64
C GLY A 924 -5.38 27.03 0.67
N GLU A 925 -5.36 27.38 -0.63
CA GLU A 925 -6.09 26.63 -1.66
C GLU A 925 -5.53 25.21 -1.84
N ALA A 926 -4.20 25.08 -1.95
CA ALA A 926 -3.55 23.79 -2.13
C ALA A 926 -3.80 22.86 -0.93
N PHE A 927 -3.71 23.39 0.30
CA PHE A 927 -3.98 22.65 1.53
C PHE A 927 -5.45 22.24 1.64
N ALA A 928 -6.40 23.13 1.30
CA ALA A 928 -7.83 22.80 1.30
C ALA A 928 -8.15 21.63 0.35
N LYS A 929 -7.54 21.63 -0.85
CA LYS A 929 -7.67 20.53 -1.81
C LYS A 929 -7.02 19.25 -1.33
N ALA A 930 -5.82 19.33 -0.75
CA ALA A 930 -5.15 18.16 -0.19
C ALA A 930 -6.01 17.51 0.91
N GLN A 931 -6.56 18.29 1.84
CA GLN A 931 -7.47 17.76 2.87
C GLN A 931 -8.73 17.11 2.29
N MET A 932 -9.38 17.77 1.32
CA MET A 932 -10.54 17.19 0.64
C MET A 932 -10.19 15.89 -0.10
N GLY A 933 -9.00 15.83 -0.69
CA GLY A 933 -8.45 14.64 -1.34
C GLY A 933 -8.22 13.48 -0.36
N ALA A 934 -7.78 13.79 0.87
CA ALA A 934 -7.61 12.85 1.97
C ALA A 934 -8.95 12.35 2.56
N SER A 935 -10.08 12.72 1.92
CA SER A 935 -11.45 12.45 2.36
C SER A 935 -11.87 13.12 3.66
N GLU A 936 -11.13 14.15 4.07
CA GLU A 936 -11.48 14.99 5.20
C GLU A 936 -12.38 16.15 4.77
N VAL A 937 -13.40 16.45 5.59
CA VAL A 937 -14.34 17.56 5.34
C VAL A 937 -14.10 18.62 6.40
N LEU A 938 -13.46 19.72 6.00
CA LEU A 938 -13.28 20.86 6.89
C LEU A 938 -14.64 21.55 7.12
N PRO A 939 -15.05 21.73 8.39
CA PRO A 939 -16.29 22.45 8.70
C PRO A 939 -16.15 23.93 8.33
N THR A 940 -17.24 24.56 7.89
CA THR A 940 -17.26 26.01 7.56
C THR A 940 -17.81 26.88 8.70
N GLY A 941 -18.15 26.27 9.84
CA GLY A 941 -18.70 26.94 11.01
C GLY A 941 -19.10 25.92 12.08
N GLY A 942 -19.68 26.40 13.18
CA GLY A 942 -20.04 25.57 14.34
C GLY A 942 -19.12 25.83 15.53
N THR A 943 -18.88 24.80 16.35
CA THR A 943 -18.03 24.92 17.54
C THR A 943 -16.66 24.28 17.30
N ALA A 944 -15.59 25.03 17.55
CA ALA A 944 -14.22 24.54 17.51
C ALA A 944 -13.69 24.32 18.94
N PHE A 945 -13.25 23.09 19.24
CA PHE A 945 -12.61 22.74 20.50
C PHE A 945 -11.09 22.86 20.40
N ILE A 946 -10.48 23.62 21.31
CA ILE A 946 -9.02 23.83 21.36
C ILE A 946 -8.48 23.40 22.74
N SER A 947 -7.55 22.44 22.74
CA SER A 947 -6.80 22.02 23.92
C SER A 947 -5.38 21.65 23.53
N VAL A 948 -4.42 22.45 23.98
CA VAL A 948 -3.03 22.37 23.51
C VAL A 948 -2.06 22.11 24.65
N ARG A 949 -0.93 21.47 24.35
CA ARG A 949 0.22 21.31 25.27
C ARG A 949 0.88 22.67 25.57
N ASP A 950 1.80 22.66 26.52
CA ASP A 950 2.40 23.88 27.06
C ASP A 950 3.24 24.64 26.03
N ASP A 951 4.00 23.95 25.18
CA ASP A 951 4.85 24.58 24.16
C ASP A 951 4.06 25.23 23.01
N ASP A 952 2.82 24.82 22.79
CA ASP A 952 1.96 25.35 21.73
C ASP A 952 1.13 26.57 22.21
N LYS A 953 1.12 26.84 23.52
CA LYS A 953 0.39 27.96 24.14
C LYS A 953 0.71 29.34 23.53
N PRO A 954 1.93 29.67 23.09
CA PRO A 954 2.21 30.95 22.46
C PRO A 954 1.42 31.19 21.16
N LEU A 955 1.08 30.13 20.42
CA LEU A 955 0.43 30.21 19.11
C LEU A 955 -1.10 30.19 19.21
N VAL A 956 -1.65 29.68 20.31
CA VAL A 956 -3.10 29.39 20.44
C VAL A 956 -4.00 30.61 20.27
N ALA A 957 -3.53 31.80 20.66
CA ALA A 957 -4.32 33.03 20.55
C ALA A 957 -4.51 33.46 19.09
N GLY A 958 -3.54 33.17 18.21
CA GLY A 958 -3.64 33.43 16.77
C GLY A 958 -4.69 32.54 16.12
N VAL A 959 -4.58 31.23 16.34
CA VAL A 959 -5.54 30.22 15.84
C VAL A 959 -6.96 30.52 16.31
N ALA A 960 -7.15 30.82 17.61
CA ALA A 960 -8.47 31.13 18.14
C ALA A 960 -9.06 32.40 17.51
N ARG A 961 -8.24 33.43 17.25
CA ARG A 961 -8.70 34.66 16.59
C ARG A 961 -9.17 34.38 15.17
N ASP A 962 -8.43 33.60 14.42
CA ASP A 962 -8.78 33.25 13.05
C ASP A 962 -10.07 32.44 12.98
N LEU A 963 -10.25 31.44 13.85
CA LEU A 963 -11.49 30.67 13.93
C LEU A 963 -12.70 31.54 14.30
N ILE A 964 -12.55 32.47 15.26
CA ILE A 964 -13.62 33.41 15.61
C ILE A 964 -13.96 34.32 14.41
N ASN A 965 -12.95 34.81 13.69
CA ASN A 965 -13.16 35.63 12.49
C ASN A 965 -13.86 34.86 11.36
N LEU A 966 -13.62 33.54 11.28
CA LEU A 966 -14.29 32.63 10.36
C LEU A 966 -15.71 32.24 10.83
N GLY A 967 -16.14 32.69 12.01
CA GLY A 967 -17.50 32.51 12.53
C GLY A 967 -17.69 31.30 13.45
N PHE A 968 -16.62 30.67 13.92
CA PHE A 968 -16.72 29.58 14.90
C PHE A 968 -16.95 30.10 16.33
N GLU A 969 -17.73 29.34 17.09
CA GLU A 969 -17.69 29.42 18.54
C GLU A 969 -16.49 28.62 19.07
N VAL A 970 -15.63 29.24 19.88
CA VAL A 970 -14.46 28.55 20.43
C VAL A 970 -14.76 28.02 21.83
N VAL A 971 -14.50 26.73 22.04
CA VAL A 971 -14.51 26.07 23.35
C VAL A 971 -13.12 25.56 23.70
N ALA A 972 -12.69 25.69 24.96
CA ALA A 972 -11.33 25.30 25.34
C ALA A 972 -11.23 24.77 26.77
N THR A 973 -10.26 23.87 27.01
CA THR A 973 -9.93 23.42 28.37
C THR A 973 -9.37 24.56 29.22
N ALA A 974 -9.47 24.46 30.54
CA ALA A 974 -9.18 25.55 31.49
C ALA A 974 -7.86 26.31 31.22
N GLY A 975 -6.76 25.59 30.99
CA GLY A 975 -5.45 26.19 30.73
C GLY A 975 -5.40 26.98 29.41
N THR A 976 -5.98 26.41 28.35
CA THR A 976 -6.06 27.04 27.03
C THR A 976 -7.04 28.22 27.00
N ALA A 977 -8.21 28.08 27.64
CA ALA A 977 -9.22 29.13 27.71
C ALA A 977 -8.67 30.41 28.35
N LYS A 978 -7.92 30.28 29.44
CA LYS A 978 -7.32 31.43 30.15
C LYS A 978 -6.42 32.29 29.24
N LEU A 979 -5.69 31.67 28.31
CA LEU A 979 -4.82 32.40 27.37
C LEU A 979 -5.62 33.11 26.27
N ILE A 980 -6.66 32.45 25.76
CA ILE A 980 -7.56 33.03 24.75
C ILE A 980 -8.31 34.24 25.36
N GLU A 981 -8.80 34.11 26.60
CA GLU A 981 -9.42 35.22 27.35
C GLU A 981 -8.45 36.37 27.59
N ALA A 982 -7.19 36.07 27.97
CA ALA A 982 -6.15 37.08 28.18
C ALA A 982 -5.81 37.84 26.90
N ALA A 983 -6.00 37.23 25.73
CA ALA A 983 -5.85 37.88 24.42
C ALA A 983 -7.10 38.70 24.00
N GLY A 984 -8.12 38.81 24.86
CA GLY A 984 -9.34 39.57 24.61
C GLY A 984 -10.36 38.86 23.72
N LEU A 985 -10.23 37.55 23.51
CA LEU A 985 -11.08 36.76 22.63
C LEU A 985 -12.17 36.01 23.41
N LYS A 986 -13.35 35.83 22.80
CA LYS A 986 -14.46 35.08 23.40
C LYS A 986 -14.19 33.58 23.33
N VAL A 987 -14.23 32.90 24.47
CA VAL A 987 -14.10 31.44 24.57
C VAL A 987 -15.00 30.89 25.65
N ARG A 988 -15.60 29.72 25.43
CA ARG A 988 -16.37 28.98 26.44
C ARG A 988 -15.49 27.88 27.04
N ARG A 989 -15.30 27.91 28.35
CA ARG A 989 -14.54 26.87 29.05
C ARG A 989 -15.30 25.54 29.05
N VAL A 990 -14.58 24.43 28.83
CA VAL A 990 -15.08 23.05 28.97
C VAL A 990 -14.17 22.23 29.88
N ASN A 991 -14.74 21.24 30.57
CA ASN A 991 -13.99 20.31 31.43
C ASN A 991 -13.26 19.25 30.59
N LYS A 992 -12.07 18.85 31.04
CA LYS A 992 -11.47 17.57 30.64
C LYS A 992 -12.30 16.40 31.15
N VAL A 993 -12.08 15.20 30.59
CA VAL A 993 -12.76 13.97 31.02
C VAL A 993 -12.56 13.70 32.53
N THR A 994 -11.38 14.06 33.06
CA THR A 994 -11.04 13.91 34.48
C THR A 994 -11.56 15.02 35.40
N GLU A 995 -12.13 16.11 34.86
CA GLU A 995 -12.51 17.32 35.61
C GLU A 995 -14.01 17.41 35.95
N GLY A 996 -14.84 16.47 35.47
CA GLY A 996 -16.29 16.40 35.75
C GLY A 996 -17.18 16.57 34.51
N ARG A 997 -18.51 16.54 34.68
CA ARG A 997 -19.49 16.60 33.57
C ARG A 997 -20.30 17.91 33.52
N PRO A 998 -20.71 18.40 32.33
CA PRO A 998 -20.35 17.86 31.01
C PRO A 998 -18.88 18.15 30.65
N HIS A 999 -18.22 17.18 30.02
CA HIS A 999 -16.85 17.32 29.49
C HIS A 999 -16.83 17.27 27.96
N VAL A 1000 -15.67 17.54 27.36
CA VAL A 1000 -15.54 17.59 25.89
C VAL A 1000 -16.04 16.32 25.18
N VAL A 1001 -15.81 15.12 25.73
CA VAL A 1001 -16.31 13.88 25.10
C VAL A 1001 -17.84 13.77 25.13
N ASP A 1002 -18.52 14.39 26.11
CA ASP A 1002 -19.99 14.45 26.10
C ASP A 1002 -20.46 15.37 24.98
N MET A 1003 -19.78 16.51 24.78
CA MET A 1003 -20.08 17.45 23.70
C MET A 1003 -19.85 16.84 22.31
N ILE A 1004 -18.78 16.06 22.14
CA ILE A 1004 -18.51 15.32 20.90
C ILE A 1004 -19.65 14.34 20.60
N LYS A 1005 -20.08 13.58 21.61
CA LYS A 1005 -21.16 12.60 21.48
C LYS A 1005 -22.55 13.23 21.24
N ASN A 1006 -22.72 14.48 21.66
CA ASN A 1006 -23.96 15.26 21.47
C ASN A 1006 -23.94 16.09 20.17
N ASP A 1007 -22.96 15.87 19.28
CA ASP A 1007 -22.79 16.62 18.03
C ASP A 1007 -22.64 18.15 18.24
N GLU A 1008 -22.10 18.57 19.39
CA GLU A 1008 -21.90 19.99 19.74
C GLU A 1008 -20.57 20.56 19.20
N VAL A 1009 -19.65 19.71 18.76
CA VAL A 1009 -18.30 20.07 18.29
C VAL A 1009 -18.12 19.64 16.84
N THR A 1010 -17.60 20.56 16.01
CA THR A 1010 -17.41 20.36 14.58
C THR A 1010 -15.94 20.34 14.16
N LEU A 1011 -15.05 20.93 14.96
CA LEU A 1011 -13.60 20.98 14.71
C LEU A 1011 -12.85 20.75 16.02
N ILE A 1012 -11.80 19.93 15.99
CA ILE A 1012 -10.95 19.65 17.16
C ILE A 1012 -9.48 19.96 16.84
N ILE A 1013 -8.86 20.78 17.69
CA ILE A 1013 -7.42 21.01 17.73
C ILE A 1013 -6.94 20.51 19.10
N ASN A 1014 -6.36 19.31 19.13
CA ASN A 1014 -5.92 18.66 20.37
C ASN A 1014 -4.45 18.24 20.31
N THR A 1015 -3.57 19.05 20.90
CA THR A 1015 -2.14 18.72 20.99
C THR A 1015 -1.80 18.19 22.38
N THR A 1016 -0.95 17.15 22.44
CA THR A 1016 -0.63 16.45 23.69
C THR A 1016 0.85 16.11 23.77
N GLU A 1017 1.37 16.06 24.99
CA GLU A 1017 2.77 15.73 25.27
C GLU A 1017 2.88 14.87 26.53
N GLY A 1018 3.79 13.91 26.51
CA GLY A 1018 3.99 12.95 27.59
C GLY A 1018 2.94 11.84 27.64
N ARG A 1019 3.37 10.65 28.07
CA ARG A 1019 2.57 9.41 28.00
C ARG A 1019 1.23 9.50 28.74
N GLN A 1020 1.20 10.13 29.92
CA GLN A 1020 -0.03 10.27 30.72
C GLN A 1020 -1.05 11.19 30.02
N SER A 1021 -0.62 12.37 29.55
CA SER A 1021 -1.52 13.30 28.85
C SER A 1021 -2.06 12.71 27.55
N ILE A 1022 -1.23 11.95 26.83
CA ILE A 1022 -1.64 11.21 25.62
C ILE A 1022 -2.75 10.20 25.98
N ALA A 1023 -2.54 9.40 27.02
CA ALA A 1023 -3.52 8.41 27.48
C ALA A 1023 -4.83 9.04 27.95
N ASP A 1024 -4.76 10.15 28.71
CA ASP A 1024 -5.95 10.86 29.20
C ASP A 1024 -6.77 11.47 28.06
N SER A 1025 -6.10 11.88 26.98
CA SER A 1025 -6.72 12.53 25.81
C SER A 1025 -7.16 11.55 24.72
N TYR A 1026 -6.79 10.27 24.81
CA TYR A 1026 -7.15 9.21 23.86
C TYR A 1026 -8.65 9.19 23.56
N SER A 1027 -9.48 9.35 24.59
CA SER A 1027 -10.93 9.36 24.46
C SER A 1027 -11.45 10.47 23.53
N ILE A 1028 -10.80 11.64 23.50
CA ILE A 1028 -11.17 12.76 22.62
C ILE A 1028 -10.94 12.35 21.16
N ARG A 1029 -9.73 11.92 20.83
CA ARG A 1029 -9.33 11.57 19.47
C ARG A 1029 -10.09 10.35 18.92
N ARG A 1030 -10.32 9.34 19.77
CA ARG A 1030 -11.13 8.17 19.40
C ARG A 1030 -12.58 8.55 19.07
N ASN A 1031 -13.22 9.36 19.91
CA ASN A 1031 -14.60 9.77 19.65
C ASN A 1031 -14.68 10.74 18.46
N ALA A 1032 -13.67 11.59 18.24
CA ALA A 1032 -13.60 12.42 17.04
C ALA A 1032 -13.59 11.57 15.76
N LEU A 1033 -12.73 10.56 15.70
CA LEU A 1033 -12.68 9.61 14.57
C LEU A 1033 -14.01 8.86 14.40
N GLN A 1034 -14.61 8.38 15.49
CA GLN A 1034 -15.88 7.64 15.46
C GLN A 1034 -17.06 8.49 14.98
N HIS A 1035 -17.11 9.78 15.35
CA HIS A 1035 -18.15 10.71 14.96
C HIS A 1035 -17.81 11.49 13.67
N LYS A 1036 -16.71 11.13 12.98
CA LYS A 1036 -16.23 11.80 11.75
C LYS A 1036 -16.04 13.32 11.92
N ILE A 1037 -15.60 13.75 13.11
CA ILE A 1037 -15.26 15.14 13.41
C ILE A 1037 -13.79 15.33 13.09
N TYR A 1038 -13.49 16.30 12.22
CA TYR A 1038 -12.12 16.62 11.86
C TYR A 1038 -11.30 16.99 13.11
N CYS A 1039 -10.19 16.27 13.31
CA CYS A 1039 -9.34 16.39 14.48
C CYS A 1039 -7.88 16.46 14.06
N THR A 1040 -7.22 17.57 14.39
CA THR A 1040 -5.76 17.69 14.23
C THR A 1040 -5.03 17.60 15.58
N THR A 1041 -3.84 17.01 15.55
CA THR A 1041 -2.99 16.79 16.73
C THR A 1041 -1.77 17.71 16.82
N THR A 1042 -1.64 18.69 15.90
CA THR A 1042 -0.56 19.69 15.92
C THR A 1042 -1.14 21.10 15.80
N ILE A 1043 -0.46 22.08 16.40
CA ILE A 1043 -0.91 23.48 16.35
C ILE A 1043 -0.66 24.10 14.97
N ALA A 1044 0.42 23.69 14.29
CA ALA A 1044 0.76 24.16 12.95
C ALA A 1044 -0.27 23.72 11.89
N ALA A 1045 -0.77 22.49 11.98
CA ALA A 1045 -1.91 22.08 11.15
C ALA A 1045 -3.18 22.87 11.52
N GLY A 1046 -3.38 23.24 12.78
CA GLY A 1046 -4.41 24.19 13.21
C GLY A 1046 -4.34 25.53 12.47
N GLU A 1047 -3.16 26.09 12.29
CA GLU A 1047 -2.93 27.31 11.51
C GLU A 1047 -3.19 27.09 10.01
N ALA A 1048 -2.71 25.97 9.44
CA ALA A 1048 -2.95 25.61 8.03
C ALA A 1048 -4.45 25.43 7.71
N ILE A 1049 -5.23 24.87 8.63
CA ILE A 1049 -6.69 24.75 8.52
C ILE A 1049 -7.34 26.13 8.46
N CYS A 1050 -6.91 27.08 9.31
CA CYS A 1050 -7.41 28.45 9.25
C CYS A 1050 -7.13 29.10 7.89
N GLU A 1051 -5.95 28.89 7.29
CA GLU A 1051 -5.64 29.37 5.94
C GLU A 1051 -6.50 28.72 4.86
N ALA A 1052 -6.74 27.41 4.94
CA ALA A 1052 -7.65 26.71 4.03
C ALA A 1052 -9.11 27.20 4.14
N LEU A 1053 -9.59 27.45 5.35
CA LEU A 1053 -10.94 27.97 5.57
C LEU A 1053 -11.11 29.41 5.06
N LYS A 1054 -10.06 30.23 5.10
CA LYS A 1054 -10.05 31.59 4.52
C LYS A 1054 -10.20 31.57 2.99
N PHE A 1055 -9.74 30.52 2.30
CA PHE A 1055 -9.91 30.37 0.85
C PHE A 1055 -11.39 30.19 0.45
N GLY A 1056 -12.14 29.41 1.23
CA GLY A 1056 -13.56 29.13 0.98
C GLY A 1056 -13.81 28.03 -0.06
N PRO A 1057 -14.99 28.01 -0.71
CA PRO A 1057 -15.35 26.92 -1.62
C PRO A 1057 -14.46 26.90 -2.86
N GLU A 1058 -14.04 25.69 -3.26
CA GLU A 1058 -13.20 25.49 -4.44
C GLU A 1058 -13.85 26.07 -5.70
N LYS A 1059 -13.07 26.84 -6.48
CA LYS A 1059 -13.56 27.49 -7.71
C LYS A 1059 -12.95 26.94 -8.99
N THR A 1060 -11.74 26.40 -8.93
CA THR A 1060 -10.92 26.10 -10.11
C THR A 1060 -10.36 24.69 -10.03
N VAL A 1061 -10.44 23.94 -11.15
CA VAL A 1061 -9.74 22.66 -11.34
C VAL A 1061 -8.57 22.86 -12.32
N ARG A 1062 -7.40 22.32 -11.97
CA ARG A 1062 -6.15 22.54 -12.70
C ARG A 1062 -5.74 21.25 -13.41
N ARG A 1063 -5.48 21.36 -14.71
CA ARG A 1063 -4.96 20.27 -15.52
C ARG A 1063 -3.43 20.26 -15.41
N LEU A 1064 -2.86 19.10 -15.12
CA LEU A 1064 -1.42 18.95 -14.87
C LEU A 1064 -0.57 19.42 -16.06
N GLN A 1065 -0.98 19.09 -17.28
CA GLN A 1065 -0.29 19.50 -18.50
C GLN A 1065 -0.24 21.04 -18.66
N ASP A 1066 -1.27 21.78 -18.21
CA ASP A 1066 -1.28 23.25 -18.24
C ASP A 1066 -0.28 23.82 -17.23
N LEU A 1067 -0.20 23.22 -16.03
CA LEU A 1067 0.76 23.61 -15.00
C LEU A 1067 2.19 23.41 -15.49
N HIS A 1068 2.49 22.25 -16.08
CA HIS A 1068 3.82 21.94 -16.61
C HIS A 1068 4.20 22.83 -17.81
N ALA A 1069 3.25 23.16 -18.67
CA ALA A 1069 3.49 24.11 -19.76
C ALA A 1069 3.84 25.51 -19.23
N GLY A 1070 3.19 25.94 -18.14
CA GLY A 1070 3.48 27.21 -17.45
C GLY A 1070 4.88 27.30 -16.83
N LEU A 1071 5.53 26.18 -16.53
CA LEU A 1071 6.91 26.15 -16.00
C LEU A 1071 7.98 26.38 -17.09
N LYS A 1072 7.64 26.13 -18.36
CA LYS A 1072 8.55 26.26 -19.50
C LYS A 1072 8.51 27.65 -20.15
N ALA A 1073 7.47 28.44 -19.86
CA ALA A 1073 7.23 29.78 -20.38
C ALA A 1073 7.92 30.83 -19.50
#